data_AF-A0A650EM70-F1
#
_entry.id   AF-A0A650EM70-F1
#
_cell.length_a   1.000
_cell.length_b   1.000
_cell.length_c   1.000
_cell.angle_alpha   90.00
_cell.angle_beta   90.00
_cell.angle_gamma   90.00
#
_symmetry.space_group_name_H-M   'P 1'
#
loop_
_entity.id
_entity.type
_entity.pdbx_description
1 polymer ?
#
loop_
_entity_poly.entity_id
_entity_poly.type
_entity_poly.pdbx_seq_one_letter_code
_entity_poly.pdbx_strand_id
1 'polypeptide(L)'
;MKKTLLKKLPLNPAPPKAVNLAKRLDGTEVKYLVRAAVRRIDRKQMLVLDFFDTDALLAGDTSIKLRSFIHKTDHISMDFRGETMKWRTAVLSNCINAANYYSRKQYVCLDDASYEILLRYTKPDSYPNPNDVIMRAEEIQRATLARRLRTKHAALEAKIDAKMAEVHSLSRKAGNWLKQDILPHYFFYEYARNLTSAQGRCTRCGHEVRLEKPRYNQERICPHCKAVLICKTVKKAKHFQDRGAAYILQKAGNQILMRYFRLYQTYANGELLYHNVYEDLRIFVSESEVSLYDWGDFKRTGKVRWRKCNTYQNIDYYAAVYTGNLKSVLHGTPWQYSMFDEYCRRTEFIGLPWMYLFRYLKYPQIEYLMKLGLYRITEDLVNNNGRHCNQAGKTPEEFLGVSAAGLKLLQETNASNDMLHTLQSIEKIGFKIRTKEDFIRFCSDFPSQYMQSLVFSIGKYTTLEKIRNYLRKQAGDKINNVSAWQDYLHLCETLDYDLTNPFVLFPKNLKQAHDKETERLNIKRELERRQRLSQLSKKCKGYLKELQECYGWEDDTYLIQAPKNLQAIVKEGHDLHHCVGSYAEQVAQGKKIILFLREKENPTKPFHTIELHNNEIVQCYGKFNKKSPQVDPFLKHYQHDVLQPLAKQMDLAAAS
;
A
#
# COMPACT_ATOMS: atom_id res chain seq x y z
N MET A 1 -31.88 -24.10 16.82
CA MET A 1 -32.96 -25.04 16.42
C MET A 1 -32.39 -26.17 15.57
N LYS A 2 -32.94 -27.39 15.67
CA LYS A 2 -32.48 -28.54 14.86
C LYS A 2 -32.94 -28.41 13.40
N LYS A 3 -32.03 -27.94 12.53
CA LYS A 3 -32.29 -27.72 11.09
C LYS A 3 -32.88 -28.96 10.39
N THR A 4 -32.46 -30.17 10.77
CA THR A 4 -32.95 -31.44 10.22
C THR A 4 -34.43 -31.67 10.50
N LEU A 5 -34.95 -31.27 11.66
CA LEU A 5 -36.38 -31.38 11.98
C LEU A 5 -37.20 -30.30 11.27
N LEU A 6 -36.66 -29.09 11.16
CA LEU A 6 -37.32 -27.98 10.47
C LEU A 6 -37.52 -28.25 8.97
N LYS A 7 -36.54 -28.89 8.31
CA LYS A 7 -36.65 -29.28 6.88
C LYS A 7 -37.76 -30.30 6.60
N LYS A 8 -38.13 -31.13 7.59
CA LYS A 8 -39.15 -32.17 7.43
C LYS A 8 -40.58 -31.62 7.45
N LEU A 9 -40.76 -30.33 7.78
CA LEU A 9 -42.09 -29.72 7.81
C LEU A 9 -42.59 -29.49 6.38
N PRO A 10 -43.86 -29.84 6.08
CA PRO A 10 -44.39 -29.75 4.73
C PRO A 10 -44.44 -28.31 4.23
N LEU A 11 -44.02 -28.09 2.99
CA LEU A 11 -44.05 -26.78 2.32
C LEU A 11 -45.38 -26.62 1.58
N ASN A 12 -46.46 -26.46 2.35
CA ASN A 12 -47.80 -26.35 1.78
C ASN A 12 -47.91 -25.10 0.88
N PRO A 13 -48.39 -25.22 -0.37
CA PRO A 13 -48.56 -24.08 -1.25
C PRO A 13 -49.59 -23.07 -0.71
N ALA A 14 -49.65 -21.91 -1.35
CA ALA A 14 -50.66 -20.90 -1.05
C ALA A 14 -52.07 -21.43 -1.39
N PRO A 15 -53.07 -21.26 -0.51
CA PRO A 15 -54.45 -21.66 -0.80
C PRO A 15 -55.07 -20.75 -1.89
N PRO A 16 -56.13 -21.17 -2.60
CA PRO A 16 -56.76 -20.37 -3.67
C PRO A 16 -57.15 -18.94 -3.25
N LYS A 17 -57.59 -18.76 -2.00
CA LYS A 17 -57.89 -17.45 -1.42
C LYS A 17 -56.71 -16.47 -1.41
N ALA A 18 -55.48 -16.97 -1.35
CA ALA A 18 -54.26 -16.15 -1.38
C ALA A 18 -54.04 -15.53 -2.75
N VAL A 19 -54.33 -16.28 -3.84
CA VAL A 19 -54.26 -15.77 -5.21
C VAL A 19 -55.34 -14.70 -5.41
N ASN A 20 -56.55 -14.92 -4.90
CA ASN A 20 -57.61 -13.91 -4.95
C ASN A 20 -57.27 -12.65 -4.15
N LEU A 21 -56.61 -12.80 -3.00
CA LEU A 21 -56.14 -11.66 -2.21
C LEU A 21 -55.01 -10.92 -2.92
N ALA A 22 -54.06 -11.63 -3.54
CA ALA A 22 -52.99 -11.03 -4.34
C ALA A 22 -53.56 -10.20 -5.50
N LYS A 23 -54.59 -10.69 -6.21
CA LYS A 23 -55.30 -9.93 -7.26
C LYS A 23 -55.94 -8.65 -6.75
N ARG A 24 -56.48 -8.64 -5.53
CA ARG A 24 -57.06 -7.43 -4.90
C ARG A 24 -56.00 -6.42 -4.45
N LEU A 25 -54.77 -6.89 -4.24
CA LEU A 25 -53.62 -6.10 -3.83
C LEU A 25 -52.70 -5.77 -5.00
N ASP A 26 -53.09 -6.13 -6.22
CA ASP A 26 -52.32 -5.82 -7.44
C ASP A 26 -52.19 -4.30 -7.59
N GLY A 27 -50.98 -3.84 -7.94
CA GLY A 27 -50.62 -2.41 -7.97
C GLY A 27 -50.42 -1.75 -6.60
N THR A 28 -50.56 -2.48 -5.47
CA THR A 28 -50.17 -1.97 -4.14
C THR A 28 -48.71 -2.26 -3.82
N GLU A 29 -48.19 -1.66 -2.75
CA GLU A 29 -46.80 -1.89 -2.29
C GLU A 29 -46.63 -3.19 -1.46
N VAL A 30 -47.68 -4.01 -1.32
CA VAL A 30 -47.64 -5.25 -0.56
C VAL A 30 -46.92 -6.31 -1.37
N LYS A 31 -45.75 -6.73 -0.89
CA LYS A 31 -44.91 -7.75 -1.55
C LYS A 31 -45.18 -9.18 -1.08
N TYR A 32 -45.57 -9.35 0.18
CA TYR A 32 -45.72 -10.67 0.78
C TYR A 32 -47.07 -10.89 1.47
N LEU A 33 -47.72 -12.00 1.15
CA LEU A 33 -48.80 -12.56 1.97
C LEU A 33 -48.22 -13.53 3.00
N VAL A 34 -48.57 -13.36 4.26
CA VAL A 34 -47.98 -14.10 5.39
C VAL A 34 -49.01 -15.03 6.02
N ARG A 35 -48.73 -16.32 5.99
CA ARG A 35 -49.50 -17.34 6.72
C ARG A 35 -48.78 -17.70 8.02
N ALA A 36 -49.50 -17.62 9.13
CA ALA A 36 -48.95 -17.94 10.44
C ALA A 36 -49.49 -19.26 10.98
N ALA A 37 -48.64 -20.02 11.66
CA ALA A 37 -49.03 -21.22 12.40
C ALA A 37 -48.18 -21.39 13.65
N VAL A 38 -48.74 -21.95 14.72
CA VAL A 38 -47.95 -22.42 15.87
C VAL A 38 -47.77 -23.92 15.74
N ARG A 39 -46.52 -24.39 15.74
CA ARG A 39 -46.17 -25.81 15.65
C ARG A 39 -45.31 -26.22 16.83
N ARG A 40 -45.57 -27.40 17.40
CA ARG A 40 -44.71 -28.01 18.41
C ARG A 40 -43.59 -28.77 17.70
N ILE A 41 -42.37 -28.24 17.74
CA ILE A 41 -41.18 -28.81 17.08
C ILE A 41 -40.10 -28.99 18.14
N ASP A 42 -39.52 -30.18 18.26
CA ASP A 42 -38.45 -30.47 19.25
C ASP A 42 -38.86 -30.06 20.67
N ARG A 43 -40.09 -30.43 21.07
CA ARG A 43 -40.74 -30.07 22.35
C ARG A 43 -40.97 -28.56 22.59
N LYS A 44 -40.69 -27.68 21.61
CA LYS A 44 -40.89 -26.23 21.69
C LYS A 44 -42.08 -25.78 20.85
N GLN A 45 -42.92 -24.90 21.38
CA GLN A 45 -43.94 -24.21 20.58
C GLN A 45 -43.27 -23.09 19.79
N MET A 46 -43.27 -23.20 18.47
CA MET A 46 -42.65 -22.22 17.58
C MET A 46 -43.72 -21.59 16.70
N LEU A 47 -43.63 -20.28 16.52
CA LEU A 47 -44.33 -19.57 15.47
C LEU A 47 -43.63 -19.85 14.13
N VAL A 48 -44.40 -20.30 13.15
CA VAL A 48 -43.96 -20.55 11.78
C VAL A 48 -44.67 -19.55 10.88
N LEU A 49 -43.88 -18.79 10.11
CA LEU A 49 -44.38 -17.80 9.16
C LEU A 49 -43.97 -18.21 7.76
N ASP A 50 -44.96 -18.44 6.90
CA ASP A 50 -44.77 -18.68 5.47
C ASP A 50 -45.06 -17.41 4.70
N PHE A 51 -44.10 -16.97 3.90
CA PHE A 51 -44.21 -15.78 3.05
C PHE A 51 -44.38 -16.21 1.60
N PHE A 52 -45.45 -15.73 0.99
CA PHE A 52 -45.76 -15.89 -0.43
C PHE A 52 -45.58 -14.55 -1.12
N ASP A 53 -44.82 -14.53 -2.21
CA ASP A 53 -44.59 -13.31 -2.99
C ASP A 53 -45.82 -13.03 -3.86
N THR A 54 -46.33 -11.80 -3.82
CA THR A 54 -47.57 -11.42 -4.51
C THR A 54 -47.44 -11.48 -6.03
N ASP A 55 -46.31 -11.05 -6.58
CA ASP A 55 -46.05 -11.08 -8.03
C ASP A 55 -45.95 -12.53 -8.51
N ALA A 56 -45.28 -13.38 -7.71
CA ALA A 56 -45.21 -14.81 -7.97
C ALA A 56 -46.61 -15.47 -7.95
N LEU A 57 -47.48 -15.09 -7.00
CA LEU A 57 -48.86 -15.59 -6.94
C LEU A 57 -49.69 -15.17 -8.16
N LEU A 58 -49.52 -13.94 -8.65
CA LEU A 58 -50.17 -13.45 -9.87
C LEU A 58 -49.69 -14.21 -11.11
N ALA A 59 -48.41 -14.58 -11.15
CA ALA A 59 -47.82 -15.44 -12.18
C ALA A 59 -48.16 -16.94 -12.03
N GLY A 60 -48.97 -17.32 -11.04
CA GLY A 60 -49.41 -18.71 -10.82
C GLY A 60 -48.49 -19.56 -9.94
N ASP A 61 -47.39 -19.00 -9.43
CA ASP A 61 -46.48 -19.68 -8.52
C ASP A 61 -46.96 -19.55 -7.06
N THR A 62 -47.43 -20.67 -6.52
CA THR A 62 -47.96 -20.77 -5.14
C THR A 62 -46.93 -21.23 -4.11
N SER A 63 -45.65 -21.31 -4.48
CA SER A 63 -44.58 -21.77 -3.60
C SER A 63 -44.22 -20.77 -2.49
N ILE A 64 -43.75 -21.30 -1.35
CA ILE A 64 -43.26 -20.48 -0.24
C ILE A 64 -41.90 -19.89 -0.62
N LYS A 65 -41.75 -18.56 -0.53
CA LYS A 65 -40.48 -17.87 -0.83
C LYS A 65 -39.58 -17.73 0.40
N LEU A 66 -40.18 -17.59 1.58
CA LEU A 66 -39.47 -17.56 2.85
C LEU A 66 -40.30 -18.26 3.93
N ARG A 67 -39.67 -19.10 4.75
CA ARG A 67 -40.29 -19.68 5.95
C ARG A 67 -39.48 -19.32 7.18
N SER A 68 -40.05 -18.57 8.11
CA SER A 68 -39.40 -18.18 9.37
C SER A 68 -39.90 -19.01 10.54
N PHE A 69 -38.99 -19.47 11.38
CA PHE A 69 -39.27 -20.17 12.63
C PHE A 69 -38.86 -19.28 13.80
N ILE A 70 -39.81 -18.94 14.66
CA ILE A 70 -39.61 -17.99 15.75
C ILE A 70 -40.00 -18.65 17.06
N HIS A 71 -39.04 -18.74 17.97
CA HIS A 71 -39.22 -19.14 19.36
C HIS A 71 -38.81 -17.97 20.26
N LYS A 72 -39.30 -17.92 21.50
CA LYS A 72 -38.94 -16.87 22.49
C LYS A 72 -37.43 -16.70 22.72
N THR A 73 -36.64 -17.73 22.38
CA THR A 73 -35.20 -17.77 22.65
C THR A 73 -34.32 -18.00 21.43
N ASP A 74 -34.90 -18.25 20.25
CA ASP A 74 -34.18 -18.65 19.05
C ASP A 74 -35.03 -18.32 17.81
N HIS A 75 -34.41 -18.04 16.68
CA HIS A 75 -35.09 -17.95 15.40
C HIS A 75 -34.15 -18.36 14.26
N ILE A 76 -34.75 -18.82 13.16
CA ILE A 76 -34.05 -19.12 11.92
C ILE A 76 -35.05 -19.11 10.76
N SER A 77 -34.61 -18.73 9.57
CA SER A 77 -35.46 -18.72 8.37
C SER A 77 -34.87 -19.60 7.26
N MET A 78 -35.75 -20.20 6.46
CA MET A 78 -35.45 -20.88 5.20
C MET A 78 -35.82 -19.94 4.04
N ASP A 79 -34.85 -19.61 3.21
CA ASP A 79 -34.97 -18.71 2.07
C ASP A 79 -34.94 -19.52 0.77
N PHE A 80 -36.03 -19.48 0.01
CA PHE A 80 -36.26 -20.28 -1.21
C PHE A 80 -36.20 -19.45 -2.50
N ARG A 81 -35.79 -18.17 -2.42
CA ARG A 81 -35.79 -17.27 -3.59
C ARG A 81 -34.64 -17.49 -4.56
N GLY A 82 -33.60 -18.23 -4.16
CA GLY A 82 -32.51 -18.63 -5.04
C GLY A 82 -32.68 -20.06 -5.54
N GLU A 83 -31.77 -20.51 -6.43
CA GLU A 83 -31.75 -21.87 -6.98
C GLU A 83 -31.75 -22.97 -5.91
N THR A 84 -31.14 -22.69 -4.76
CA THR A 84 -31.09 -23.61 -3.62
C THR A 84 -31.54 -22.93 -2.33
N MET A 85 -32.17 -23.70 -1.44
CA MET A 85 -32.64 -23.19 -0.15
C MET A 85 -31.47 -22.81 0.77
N LYS A 86 -31.49 -21.57 1.28
CA LYS A 86 -30.48 -21.04 2.20
C LYS A 86 -31.05 -20.81 3.60
N TRP A 87 -30.25 -21.12 4.63
CA TRP A 87 -30.58 -20.76 6.01
C TRP A 87 -30.20 -19.31 6.29
N ARG A 88 -31.10 -18.57 6.94
CA ARG A 88 -30.87 -17.19 7.40
C ARG A 88 -31.03 -17.09 8.91
N THR A 89 -30.14 -16.34 9.55
CA THR A 89 -30.18 -16.00 10.98
C THR A 89 -30.44 -14.51 11.22
N ALA A 90 -30.82 -13.79 10.16
CA ALA A 90 -31.19 -12.39 10.23
C ALA A 90 -32.66 -12.24 10.68
N VAL A 91 -33.00 -11.05 11.16
CA VAL A 91 -34.39 -10.68 11.45
C VAL A 91 -35.25 -10.64 10.19
N LEU A 92 -36.57 -10.68 10.34
CA LEU A 92 -37.54 -10.72 9.24
C LEU A 92 -37.35 -9.58 8.24
N SER A 93 -37.32 -8.32 8.67
CA SER A 93 -37.09 -7.14 7.82
C SER A 93 -35.88 -7.28 6.89
N ASN A 94 -34.76 -7.78 7.41
CA ASN A 94 -33.55 -8.06 6.63
C ASN A 94 -33.72 -9.27 5.69
N CYS A 95 -34.49 -10.29 6.10
CA CYS A 95 -34.76 -11.45 5.25
C CYS A 95 -35.64 -11.07 4.06
N ILE A 96 -36.67 -10.23 4.25
CA ILE A 96 -37.63 -9.86 3.20
C ILE A 96 -37.18 -8.65 2.36
N ASN A 97 -36.05 -8.03 2.71
CA ASN A 97 -35.51 -6.83 2.07
C ASN A 97 -36.48 -5.63 2.14
N ALA A 98 -37.11 -5.44 3.31
CA ALA A 98 -38.01 -4.32 3.55
C ALA A 98 -37.18 -3.02 3.58
N ALA A 99 -37.20 -2.28 2.47
CA ALA A 99 -36.26 -1.20 2.18
C ALA A 99 -36.41 0.04 3.09
N ASN A 100 -37.46 0.15 3.92
CA ASN A 100 -37.62 1.28 4.85
C ASN A 100 -38.43 0.89 6.08
N TYR A 101 -37.78 0.97 7.25
CA TYR A 101 -38.31 0.52 8.56
C TYR A 101 -39.46 1.40 9.10
N TYR A 102 -39.86 2.48 8.40
CA TYR A 102 -40.77 3.49 8.96
C TYR A 102 -41.92 3.97 8.06
N SER A 103 -42.04 3.56 6.79
CA SER A 103 -43.06 4.20 5.92
C SER A 103 -43.96 3.30 5.07
N ARG A 104 -43.65 2.03 4.78
CA ARG A 104 -44.43 1.24 3.81
C ARG A 104 -44.52 -0.25 4.19
N LYS A 105 -45.73 -0.75 4.50
CA LYS A 105 -45.97 -2.16 4.89
C LYS A 105 -45.89 -3.06 3.65
N GLN A 106 -44.75 -3.72 3.45
CA GLN A 106 -44.55 -4.66 2.33
C GLN A 106 -45.14 -6.06 2.57
N TYR A 107 -45.98 -6.23 3.59
CA TYR A 107 -46.57 -7.53 3.93
C TYR A 107 -47.98 -7.37 4.50
N VAL A 108 -48.81 -8.42 4.33
CA VAL A 108 -50.16 -8.53 4.91
C VAL A 108 -50.41 -9.97 5.38
N CYS A 109 -51.17 -10.16 6.46
CA CYS A 109 -51.60 -11.49 6.88
C CYS A 109 -52.55 -12.10 5.84
N LEU A 110 -52.34 -13.37 5.49
CA LEU A 110 -53.12 -14.06 4.47
C LEU A 110 -54.60 -14.20 4.85
N ASP A 111 -54.88 -14.37 6.14
CA ASP A 111 -56.22 -14.51 6.71
C ASP A 111 -56.27 -14.05 8.19
N ASP A 112 -57.49 -13.85 8.70
CA ASP A 112 -57.74 -13.47 10.09
C ASP A 112 -57.20 -14.51 11.08
N ALA A 113 -57.23 -15.79 10.72
CA ALA A 113 -56.66 -16.86 11.54
C ALA A 113 -55.14 -16.66 11.75
N SER A 114 -54.41 -16.29 10.69
CA SER A 114 -52.98 -15.98 10.77
C SER A 114 -52.72 -14.74 11.64
N TYR A 115 -53.56 -13.71 11.51
CA TYR A 115 -53.49 -12.51 12.33
C TYR A 115 -53.70 -12.83 13.82
N GLU A 116 -54.75 -13.58 14.15
CA GLU A 116 -55.07 -14.04 15.51
C GLU A 116 -53.97 -14.90 16.13
N ILE A 117 -53.37 -15.80 15.35
CA ILE A 117 -52.24 -16.62 15.79
C ILE A 117 -51.05 -15.74 16.18
N LEU A 118 -50.73 -14.73 15.36
CA LEU A 118 -49.63 -13.81 15.66
C LEU A 118 -49.92 -12.94 16.87
N LEU A 119 -51.14 -12.41 16.99
CA LEU A 119 -51.59 -11.65 18.17
C LEU A 119 -51.40 -12.44 19.46
N ARG A 120 -51.90 -13.68 19.50
CA ARG A 120 -51.82 -14.56 20.67
C ARG A 120 -50.38 -14.95 21.00
N TYR A 121 -49.56 -15.23 19.99
CA TYR A 121 -48.18 -15.65 20.19
C TYR A 121 -47.28 -14.54 20.73
N THR A 122 -47.49 -13.30 20.23
CA THR A 122 -46.62 -12.16 20.56
C THR A 122 -47.04 -11.40 21.81
N LYS A 123 -48.29 -11.53 22.28
CA LYS A 123 -48.92 -10.83 23.43
C LYS A 123 -49.03 -9.29 23.30
N PRO A 124 -50.14 -8.64 23.72
CA PRO A 124 -50.44 -7.23 23.40
C PRO A 124 -49.50 -6.22 24.07
N ASP A 125 -49.04 -6.53 25.28
CA ASP A 125 -48.35 -5.56 26.10
C ASP A 125 -46.86 -5.49 25.71
N SER A 126 -46.37 -4.27 25.44
CA SER A 126 -44.95 -3.85 25.27
C SER A 126 -44.47 -3.50 23.85
N TYR A 127 -45.33 -3.16 22.89
CA TYR A 127 -44.87 -2.86 21.51
C TYR A 127 -45.26 -1.47 20.97
N PRO A 128 -44.34 -0.72 20.32
CA PRO A 128 -44.60 0.66 19.85
C PRO A 128 -45.72 0.78 18.81
N ASN A 129 -46.02 -0.30 18.08
CA ASN A 129 -47.11 -0.37 17.11
C ASN A 129 -47.98 -1.62 17.38
N PRO A 130 -49.01 -1.52 18.24
CA PRO A 130 -49.79 -2.68 18.68
C PRO A 130 -50.51 -3.42 17.55
N ASN A 131 -50.75 -2.75 16.42
CA ASN A 131 -51.51 -3.24 15.27
C ASN A 131 -50.64 -3.96 14.22
N ASP A 132 -49.31 -3.92 14.31
CA ASP A 132 -48.41 -4.65 13.39
C ASP A 132 -47.88 -5.94 14.01
N VAL A 133 -48.61 -7.02 13.73
CA VAL A 133 -48.36 -8.34 14.30
C VAL A 133 -47.07 -9.02 13.80
N ILE A 134 -46.57 -8.63 12.63
CA ILE A 134 -45.32 -9.16 12.06
C ILE A 134 -44.12 -8.42 12.66
N MET A 135 -44.22 -7.11 12.88
CA MET A 135 -43.24 -6.36 13.68
C MET A 135 -43.09 -6.96 15.07
N ARG A 136 -44.19 -7.26 15.75
CA ARG A 136 -44.17 -7.92 17.07
C ARG A 136 -43.41 -9.25 17.05
N ALA A 137 -43.57 -10.04 15.98
CA ALA A 137 -42.81 -11.29 15.81
C ALA A 137 -41.31 -11.02 15.56
N GLU A 138 -40.97 -9.96 14.82
CA GLU A 138 -39.59 -9.53 14.61
C GLU A 138 -38.92 -9.04 15.91
N GLU A 139 -39.66 -8.39 16.80
CA GLU A 139 -39.11 -7.92 18.08
C GLU A 139 -38.65 -9.08 18.97
N ILE A 140 -39.31 -10.24 18.92
CA ILE A 140 -38.83 -11.48 19.55
C ILE A 140 -37.47 -11.90 18.97
N GLN A 141 -37.27 -11.75 17.67
CA GLN A 141 -35.99 -12.04 17.01
C GLN A 141 -34.92 -11.03 17.43
N ARG A 142 -35.25 -9.73 17.50
CA ARG A 142 -34.35 -8.65 17.96
C ARG A 142 -33.92 -8.87 19.41
N ALA A 143 -34.84 -9.18 20.31
CA ALA A 143 -34.55 -9.53 21.70
C ALA A 143 -33.63 -10.77 21.79
N THR A 144 -33.87 -11.78 20.95
CA THR A 144 -33.00 -12.96 20.86
C THR A 144 -31.58 -12.60 20.41
N LEU A 145 -31.43 -11.76 19.38
CA LEU A 145 -30.12 -11.29 18.91
C LEU A 145 -29.40 -10.46 19.96
N ALA A 146 -30.11 -9.53 20.63
CA ALA A 146 -29.55 -8.73 21.70
C ALA A 146 -29.01 -9.60 22.83
N ARG A 147 -29.74 -10.65 23.24
CA ARG A 147 -29.28 -11.60 24.25
C ARG A 147 -28.05 -12.40 23.79
N ARG A 148 -28.04 -12.90 22.55
CA ARG A 148 -26.87 -13.59 21.97
C ARG A 148 -25.64 -12.69 21.95
N LEU A 149 -25.82 -11.43 21.58
CA LEU A 149 -24.77 -10.43 21.56
C LEU A 149 -24.24 -10.18 22.98
N ARG A 150 -25.12 -10.03 23.98
CA ARG A 150 -24.73 -9.91 25.40
C ARG A 150 -23.92 -11.13 25.86
N THR A 151 -24.35 -12.36 25.55
CA THR A 151 -23.59 -13.57 25.91
C THR A 151 -22.21 -13.59 25.25
N LYS A 152 -22.14 -13.23 23.95
CA LYS A 152 -20.86 -13.12 23.23
C LYS A 152 -19.95 -12.05 23.85
N HIS A 153 -20.51 -10.89 24.19
CA HIS A 153 -19.80 -9.81 24.85
C HIS A 153 -19.29 -10.25 26.21
N ALA A 154 -20.12 -10.84 27.07
CA ALA A 154 -19.72 -11.37 28.38
C ALA A 154 -18.57 -12.39 28.27
N ALA A 155 -18.62 -13.30 27.29
CA ALA A 155 -17.55 -14.26 27.05
C ALA A 155 -16.24 -13.59 26.59
N LEU A 156 -16.31 -12.52 25.79
CA LEU A 156 -15.14 -11.74 25.39
C LEU A 156 -14.59 -10.91 26.55
N GLU A 157 -15.46 -10.30 27.35
CA GLU A 157 -15.12 -9.55 28.56
C GLU A 157 -14.36 -10.45 29.54
N ALA A 158 -14.89 -11.64 29.84
CA ALA A 158 -14.25 -12.60 30.74
C ALA A 158 -12.84 -13.01 30.25
N LYS A 159 -12.65 -13.20 28.94
CA LYS A 159 -11.32 -13.50 28.37
C LYS A 159 -10.35 -12.33 28.53
N ILE A 160 -10.83 -11.10 28.33
CA ILE A 160 -10.01 -9.90 28.50
C ILE A 160 -9.67 -9.72 29.99
N ASP A 161 -10.64 -9.89 30.89
CA ASP A 161 -10.44 -9.73 32.33
C ASP A 161 -9.46 -10.76 32.89
N ALA A 162 -9.57 -12.02 32.45
CA ALA A 162 -8.58 -13.05 32.78
C ALA A 162 -7.17 -12.64 32.32
N LYS A 163 -7.04 -12.06 31.12
CA LYS A 163 -5.74 -11.58 30.61
C LYS A 163 -5.23 -10.36 31.38
N MET A 164 -6.11 -9.43 31.75
CA MET A 164 -5.74 -8.24 32.51
C MET A 164 -5.39 -8.55 33.96
N ALA A 165 -5.86 -9.66 34.52
CA ALA A 165 -5.49 -10.13 35.85
C ALA A 165 -4.01 -10.54 35.97
N GLU A 166 -3.36 -10.88 34.86
CA GLU A 166 -1.90 -11.14 34.81
C GLU A 166 -1.05 -9.86 34.94
N VAL A 167 -1.66 -8.67 34.87
CA VAL A 167 -0.95 -7.39 34.86
C VAL A 167 -0.78 -6.86 36.29
N HIS A 168 0.46 -6.86 36.76
CA HIS A 168 0.81 -6.33 38.09
C HIS A 168 0.99 -4.81 38.10
N SER A 169 0.90 -4.21 39.30
CA SER A 169 1.19 -2.79 39.50
C SER A 169 2.65 -2.44 39.18
N LEU A 170 2.90 -1.18 38.83
CA LEU A 170 4.26 -0.70 38.58
C LEU A 170 5.05 -0.67 39.89
N SER A 171 6.35 -0.94 39.81
CA SER A 171 7.25 -0.70 40.95
C SER A 171 7.32 0.79 41.28
N ARG A 172 7.61 1.13 42.55
CA ARG A 172 7.76 2.53 42.99
C ARG A 172 8.80 3.29 42.15
N LYS A 173 9.92 2.64 41.80
CA LYS A 173 10.98 3.24 40.97
C LYS A 173 10.48 3.55 39.55
N ALA A 174 9.83 2.59 38.90
CA ALA A 174 9.30 2.78 37.54
C ALA A 174 8.16 3.82 37.51
N GLY A 175 7.28 3.81 38.52
CA GLY A 175 6.22 4.80 38.66
C GLY A 175 6.72 6.22 38.93
N ASN A 176 7.79 6.38 39.72
CA ASN A 176 8.43 7.67 39.93
C ASN A 176 9.12 8.18 38.66
N TRP A 177 9.88 7.32 37.98
CA TRP A 177 10.52 7.64 36.70
C TRP A 177 9.50 8.11 35.67
N LEU A 178 8.38 7.39 35.53
CA LEU A 178 7.30 7.75 34.62
C LEU A 178 6.77 9.17 34.89
N LYS A 179 6.54 9.52 36.15
CA LYS A 179 5.98 10.83 36.54
C LYS A 179 7.00 11.98 36.48
N GLN A 180 8.28 11.70 36.69
CA GLN A 180 9.28 12.72 36.96
C GLN A 180 10.37 12.86 35.91
N ASP A 181 10.62 11.86 35.07
CA ASP A 181 11.80 11.87 34.19
C ASP A 181 11.45 11.91 32.69
N ILE A 182 10.17 11.79 32.34
CA ILE A 182 9.73 11.81 30.92
C ILE A 182 9.49 13.21 30.39
N LEU A 183 8.81 14.05 31.17
CA LEU A 183 8.47 15.41 30.77
C LEU A 183 9.50 16.41 31.30
N PRO A 184 9.75 17.51 30.56
CA PRO A 184 10.69 18.55 30.97
C PRO A 184 10.28 19.23 32.27
N HIS A 185 11.29 19.76 32.97
CA HIS A 185 11.11 20.59 34.16
C HIS A 185 11.46 22.04 33.86
N TYR A 186 10.83 22.96 34.57
CA TYR A 186 10.95 24.38 34.34
C TYR A 186 11.43 25.13 35.58
N PHE A 187 12.03 26.28 35.31
CA PHE A 187 12.27 27.34 36.26
C PHE A 187 11.49 28.58 35.81
N PHE A 188 10.41 28.90 36.52
CA PHE A 188 9.60 30.08 36.22
C PHE A 188 10.10 31.31 36.98
N TYR A 189 10.28 32.42 36.27
CA TYR A 189 10.77 33.67 36.84
C TYR A 189 10.11 34.90 36.22
N GLU A 190 10.14 36.02 36.95
CA GLU A 190 9.71 37.31 36.44
C GLU A 190 10.82 38.03 35.69
N TYR A 191 10.46 38.69 34.59
CA TYR A 191 11.42 39.45 33.80
C TYR A 191 11.65 40.85 34.40
N ALA A 192 12.92 41.23 34.56
CA ALA A 192 13.32 42.60 34.84
C ALA A 192 14.43 43.06 33.87
N ARG A 193 14.48 44.36 33.58
CA ARG A 193 15.57 44.95 32.79
C ARG A 193 16.88 44.84 33.59
N ASN A 194 17.97 44.40 32.96
CA ASN A 194 19.29 44.17 33.60
C ASN A 194 19.29 43.12 34.74
N LEU A 195 18.47 42.08 34.63
CA LEU A 195 18.37 41.00 35.62
C LEU A 195 19.70 40.26 35.83
N THR A 196 20.30 40.41 37.01
CA THR A 196 21.55 39.73 37.42
C THR A 196 21.29 38.38 38.08
N SER A 197 20.16 38.21 38.77
CA SER A 197 19.69 36.95 39.32
C SER A 197 18.17 36.98 39.43
N ALA A 198 17.54 35.81 39.40
CA ALA A 198 16.10 35.67 39.63
C ALA A 198 15.83 34.61 40.68
N GLN A 199 14.85 34.87 41.55
CA GLN A 199 14.19 33.83 42.33
C GLN A 199 13.05 33.25 41.50
N GLY A 200 12.82 31.95 41.65
CA GLY A 200 11.79 31.25 40.92
C GLY A 200 11.62 29.83 41.43
N ARG A 201 10.56 29.17 41.00
CA ARG A 201 10.21 27.82 41.46
C ARG A 201 10.78 26.75 40.54
N CYS A 202 11.42 25.74 41.11
CA CYS A 202 11.79 24.51 40.41
C CYS A 202 10.58 23.59 40.30
N THR A 203 10.12 23.24 39.09
CA THR A 203 8.95 22.35 38.95
C THR A 203 9.24 20.90 39.30
N ARG A 204 10.50 20.47 39.39
CA ARG A 204 10.85 19.10 39.77
C ARG A 204 10.75 18.85 41.27
N CYS A 205 11.43 19.69 42.06
CA CYS A 205 11.46 19.52 43.52
C CYS A 205 10.52 20.46 44.27
N GLY A 206 9.85 21.38 43.58
CA GLY A 206 8.89 22.33 44.16
C GLY A 206 9.51 23.46 44.98
N HIS A 207 10.82 23.46 45.22
CA HIS A 207 11.53 24.45 46.02
C HIS A 207 11.73 25.75 45.25
N GLU A 208 11.69 26.86 45.96
CA GLU A 208 12.18 28.14 45.45
C GLU A 208 13.71 28.13 45.39
N VAL A 209 14.24 28.49 44.24
CA VAL A 209 15.67 28.51 43.96
C VAL A 209 16.07 29.82 43.32
N ARG A 210 17.33 30.22 43.50
CA ARG A 210 17.91 31.40 42.85
C ARG A 210 18.82 30.96 41.72
N LEU A 211 18.63 31.52 40.53
CA LEU A 211 19.51 31.32 39.38
C LEU A 211 20.08 32.66 38.91
N GLU A 212 21.38 32.69 38.61
CA GLU A 212 22.06 33.89 38.10
C GLU A 212 21.80 34.09 36.61
N LYS A 213 21.48 35.31 36.18
CA LYS A 213 21.26 35.70 34.77
C LYS A 213 20.45 34.69 33.95
N PRO A 214 19.27 34.22 34.40
CA PRO A 214 18.48 33.25 33.65
C PRO A 214 17.97 33.86 32.35
N ARG A 215 18.08 33.11 31.25
CA ARG A 215 17.54 33.49 29.93
C ARG A 215 16.40 32.58 29.52
N TYR A 216 15.41 33.14 28.83
CA TYR A 216 14.25 32.38 28.35
C TYR A 216 14.69 31.21 27.44
N ASN A 217 14.13 30.02 27.66
CA ASN A 217 14.48 28.74 27.03
C ASN A 217 15.91 28.23 27.30
N GLN A 218 16.67 28.87 28.19
CA GLN A 218 17.99 28.36 28.57
C GLN A 218 17.86 27.23 29.58
N GLU A 219 18.63 26.17 29.38
CA GLU A 219 18.78 25.10 30.36
C GLU A 219 19.69 25.51 31.52
N ARG A 220 19.28 25.19 32.75
CA ARG A 220 20.02 25.46 33.98
C ARG A 220 19.87 24.32 34.97
N ILE A 221 20.88 24.14 35.81
CA ILE A 221 20.85 23.12 36.86
C ILE A 221 20.22 23.72 38.11
N CYS A 222 19.21 23.03 38.67
CA CYS A 222 18.61 23.37 39.95
C CYS A 222 19.67 23.25 41.06
N PRO A 223 19.93 24.30 41.87
CA PRO A 223 20.92 24.21 42.94
C PRO A 223 20.51 23.21 44.04
N HIS A 224 19.20 23.01 44.23
CA HIS A 224 18.64 22.10 45.23
C HIS A 224 18.64 20.63 44.79
N CYS A 225 17.89 20.27 43.75
CA CYS A 225 17.73 18.87 43.31
C CYS A 225 18.64 18.44 42.16
N LYS A 226 19.50 19.33 41.66
CA LYS A 226 20.44 19.08 40.54
C LYS A 226 19.79 18.71 39.21
N ALA A 227 18.47 18.86 39.08
CA ALA A 227 17.77 18.66 37.83
C ALA A 227 18.10 19.72 36.79
N VAL A 228 18.12 19.33 35.52
CA VAL A 228 18.09 20.27 34.40
C VAL A 228 16.69 20.89 34.31
N LEU A 229 16.63 22.22 34.30
CA LEU A 229 15.42 23.04 34.23
C LEU A 229 15.49 23.94 33.00
N ILE A 230 14.38 24.09 32.29
CA ILE A 230 14.24 25.05 31.20
C ILE A 230 13.68 26.35 31.79
N CYS A 231 14.43 27.45 31.67
CA CYS A 231 14.02 28.75 32.18
C CYS A 231 12.87 29.34 31.34
N LYS A 232 11.77 29.73 31.99
CA LYS A 232 10.60 30.36 31.35
C LYS A 232 10.21 31.63 32.10
N THR A 233 9.93 32.70 31.37
CA THR A 233 9.35 33.90 31.99
C THR A 233 7.85 33.74 32.09
N VAL A 234 7.26 34.07 33.24
CA VAL A 234 5.82 33.96 33.49
C VAL A 234 5.01 34.70 32.40
N LYS A 235 5.45 35.92 32.06
CA LYS A 235 4.83 36.75 31.01
C LYS A 235 4.77 36.09 29.63
N LYS A 236 5.79 35.32 29.21
CA LYS A 236 5.83 34.67 27.90
C LYS A 236 5.22 33.27 27.92
N ALA A 237 5.34 32.56 29.04
CA ALA A 237 4.81 31.21 29.23
C ALA A 237 3.43 31.23 29.91
N LYS A 238 2.49 32.02 29.35
CA LYS A 238 1.14 32.19 29.92
C LYS A 238 0.33 30.91 29.94
N HIS A 239 0.43 30.11 28.88
CA HIS A 239 -0.24 28.82 28.77
C HIS A 239 0.51 27.94 27.77
N PHE A 240 0.89 26.73 28.17
CA PHE A 240 1.46 25.73 27.26
C PHE A 240 1.29 24.32 27.81
N GLN A 241 1.38 23.34 26.92
CA GLN A 241 1.25 21.93 27.23
C GLN A 241 2.44 21.15 26.68
N ASP A 242 3.03 20.32 27.52
CA ASP A 242 4.00 19.30 27.14
C ASP A 242 3.31 17.95 26.99
N ARG A 243 3.85 17.14 26.09
CA ARG A 243 3.40 15.78 25.80
C ARG A 243 4.60 14.86 25.76
N GLY A 244 4.41 13.64 26.25
CA GLY A 244 5.44 12.63 26.25
C GLY A 244 4.84 11.24 26.27
N ALA A 245 5.64 10.27 25.86
CA ALA A 245 5.24 8.88 25.82
C ALA A 245 6.33 8.00 26.44
N ALA A 246 5.91 6.92 27.10
CA ALA A 246 6.84 6.00 27.72
C ALA A 246 6.36 4.55 27.68
N TYR A 247 7.33 3.62 27.62
CA TYR A 247 7.12 2.20 27.80
C TYR A 247 7.72 1.70 29.11
N ILE A 248 6.97 0.87 29.82
CA ILE A 248 7.49 0.07 30.93
C ILE A 248 7.21 -1.39 30.66
N LEU A 249 8.26 -2.22 30.80
CA LEU A 249 8.17 -3.66 30.58
C LEU A 249 8.00 -4.40 31.91
N GLN A 250 7.20 -5.46 31.91
CA GLN A 250 6.97 -6.37 33.03
C GLN A 250 6.85 -7.82 32.51
N LYS A 251 7.02 -8.80 33.39
CA LYS A 251 6.58 -10.18 33.11
C LYS A 251 5.08 -10.29 33.37
N ALA A 252 4.36 -10.99 32.51
CA ALA A 252 2.96 -11.36 32.69
C ALA A 252 2.78 -12.81 32.25
N GLY A 253 2.71 -13.73 33.21
CA GLY A 253 2.84 -15.17 32.94
C GLY A 253 4.16 -15.48 32.20
N ASN A 254 4.07 -16.18 31.08
CA ASN A 254 5.20 -16.52 30.21
C ASN A 254 5.49 -15.46 29.13
N GLN A 255 4.87 -14.28 29.21
CA GLN A 255 5.00 -13.23 28.20
C GLN A 255 5.71 -11.99 28.76
N ILE A 256 6.32 -11.24 27.86
CA ILE A 256 6.76 -9.87 28.13
C ILE A 256 5.58 -8.94 27.87
N LEU A 257 5.14 -8.25 28.92
CA LEU A 257 4.16 -7.19 28.83
C LEU A 257 4.87 -5.85 28.65
N MET A 258 4.57 -5.14 27.56
CA MET A 258 4.94 -3.74 27.37
C MET A 258 3.72 -2.87 27.61
N ARG A 259 3.83 -1.93 28.55
CA ARG A 259 2.79 -0.97 28.90
C ARG A 259 3.18 0.39 28.35
N TYR A 260 2.34 0.94 27.49
CA TYR A 260 2.52 2.24 26.87
C TYR A 260 1.71 3.29 27.62
N PHE A 261 2.38 4.39 27.95
CA PHE A 261 1.81 5.50 28.68
C PHE A 261 1.92 6.80 27.89
N ARG A 262 0.84 7.59 27.86
CA ARG A 262 0.88 8.99 27.43
C ARG A 262 0.83 9.91 28.63
N LEU A 263 1.64 10.95 28.58
CA LEU A 263 1.79 11.94 29.63
C LEU A 263 1.48 13.32 29.07
N TYR A 264 0.73 14.10 29.85
CA TYR A 264 0.38 15.47 29.54
C TYR A 264 0.65 16.34 30.74
N GLN A 265 1.36 17.44 30.53
CA GLN A 265 1.57 18.44 31.57
C GLN A 265 1.24 19.81 31.03
N THR A 266 0.39 20.56 31.73
CA THR A 266 0.02 21.90 31.30
C THR A 266 0.31 22.89 32.40
N TYR A 267 0.95 23.98 31.98
CA TYR A 267 1.26 25.11 32.82
C TYR A 267 0.45 26.33 32.38
N ALA A 268 0.02 27.12 33.36
CA ALA A 268 -0.50 28.45 33.13
C ALA A 268 0.10 29.43 34.13
N ASN A 269 0.56 30.58 33.64
CA ASN A 269 1.16 31.64 34.46
C ASN A 269 2.23 31.14 35.46
N GLY A 270 3.04 30.18 35.05
CA GLY A 270 4.10 29.59 35.89
C GLY A 270 3.65 28.54 36.89
N GLU A 271 2.36 28.20 36.92
CA GLU A 271 1.79 27.16 37.77
C GLU A 271 1.41 25.92 36.98
N LEU A 272 1.55 24.75 37.62
CA LEU A 272 1.12 23.47 37.06
C LEU A 272 -0.39 23.30 37.25
N LEU A 273 -1.15 23.29 36.15
CA LEU A 273 -2.60 23.09 36.19
C LEU A 273 -2.98 21.61 36.27
N TYR A 274 -2.38 20.79 35.40
CA TYR A 274 -2.64 19.36 35.36
C TYR A 274 -1.41 18.58 34.92
N HIS A 275 -1.23 17.41 35.53
CA HIS A 275 -0.24 16.41 35.18
C HIS A 275 -0.94 15.06 35.11
N ASN A 276 -1.21 14.59 33.90
CA ASN A 276 -1.98 13.38 33.64
C ASN A 276 -1.08 12.29 33.05
N VAL A 277 -1.29 11.07 33.52
CA VAL A 277 -0.63 9.87 33.01
C VAL A 277 -1.71 8.86 32.66
N TYR A 278 -1.80 8.47 31.40
CA TYR A 278 -2.74 7.50 30.89
C TYR A 278 -2.00 6.26 30.42
N GLU A 279 -2.47 5.08 30.81
CA GLU A 279 -2.02 3.82 30.21
C GLU A 279 -2.96 3.48 29.06
N ASP A 280 -2.51 3.66 27.83
CA ASP A 280 -3.40 3.56 26.66
C ASP A 280 -3.32 2.22 25.95
N LEU A 281 -2.18 1.53 26.06
CA LEU A 281 -1.93 0.29 25.32
C LEU A 281 -1.09 -0.70 26.14
N ARG A 282 -1.49 -1.97 26.07
CA ARG A 282 -0.77 -3.14 26.58
C ARG A 282 -0.43 -4.05 25.42
N ILE A 283 0.85 -4.39 25.28
CA ILE A 283 1.36 -5.31 24.25
C ILE A 283 1.95 -6.51 24.97
N PHE A 284 1.33 -7.68 24.80
CA PHE A 284 1.86 -8.94 25.29
C PHE A 284 2.65 -9.61 24.17
N VAL A 285 3.92 -9.88 24.43
CA VAL A 285 4.88 -10.46 23.49
C VAL A 285 5.32 -11.82 23.99
N SER A 286 5.17 -12.82 23.14
CA SER A 286 5.73 -14.17 23.28
C SER A 286 6.58 -14.49 22.05
N GLU A 287 7.15 -15.69 22.01
CA GLU A 287 7.95 -16.16 20.86
C GLU A 287 7.14 -16.22 19.55
N SER A 288 5.85 -16.56 19.64
CA SER A 288 5.00 -16.81 18.46
C SER A 288 3.83 -15.83 18.30
N GLU A 289 3.42 -15.17 19.38
CA GLU A 289 2.23 -14.32 19.40
C GLU A 289 2.54 -12.94 19.98
N VAL A 290 1.98 -11.92 19.32
CA VAL A 290 1.83 -10.56 19.85
C VAL A 290 0.34 -10.26 19.97
N SER A 291 -0.11 -9.87 21.16
CA SER A 291 -1.51 -9.47 21.38
C SER A 291 -1.60 -8.08 22.03
N LEU A 292 -2.54 -7.28 21.53
CA LEU A 292 -2.68 -5.87 21.90
C LEU A 292 -4.03 -5.61 22.58
N TYR A 293 -4.00 -4.75 23.58
CA TYR A 293 -5.19 -4.28 24.26
C TYR A 293 -5.10 -2.78 24.49
N ASP A 294 -6.10 -2.02 24.04
CA ASP A 294 -6.21 -0.58 24.27
C ASP A 294 -7.32 -0.27 25.29
N TRP A 295 -7.22 0.89 25.95
CA TRP A 295 -8.27 1.39 26.83
C TRP A 295 -9.30 2.21 26.03
N GLY A 296 -10.55 1.76 25.96
CA GLY A 296 -11.57 2.46 25.17
C GLY A 296 -12.97 1.83 25.19
N ASP A 297 -13.89 2.36 24.39
CA ASP A 297 -15.27 1.85 24.32
C ASP A 297 -15.31 0.42 23.75
N PHE A 298 -15.69 -0.55 24.58
CA PHE A 298 -15.79 -1.94 24.19
C PHE A 298 -16.98 -2.16 23.25
N LYS A 299 -16.70 -2.47 21.98
CA LYS A 299 -17.72 -2.84 20.97
C LYS A 299 -18.86 -1.81 20.81
N ARG A 300 -18.56 -0.52 21.04
CA ARG A 300 -19.54 0.59 20.97
C ARG A 300 -20.73 0.38 21.92
N THR A 301 -20.43 -0.09 23.12
CA THR A 301 -21.44 -0.34 24.17
C THR A 301 -21.57 0.84 25.13
N GLY A 302 -20.69 1.85 25.02
CA GLY A 302 -20.56 2.93 25.99
C GLY A 302 -19.74 2.54 27.23
N LYS A 303 -19.31 1.27 27.34
CA LYS A 303 -18.48 0.77 28.45
C LYS A 303 -17.00 0.96 28.12
N VAL A 304 -16.35 1.94 28.76
CA VAL A 304 -14.90 2.18 28.62
C VAL A 304 -14.12 1.19 29.48
N ARG A 305 -13.23 0.41 28.85
CA ARG A 305 -12.41 -0.63 29.50
C ARG A 305 -11.27 -1.09 28.58
N TRP A 306 -10.39 -1.97 29.08
CA TRP A 306 -9.47 -2.73 28.23
C TRP A 306 -10.25 -3.55 27.20
N ARG A 307 -9.85 -3.46 25.94
CA ARG A 307 -10.41 -4.21 24.83
C ARG A 307 -9.29 -4.70 23.91
N LYS A 308 -9.48 -5.87 23.29
CA LYS A 308 -8.52 -6.37 22.29
C LYS A 308 -8.56 -5.49 21.04
N CYS A 309 -7.40 -5.05 20.58
CA CYS A 309 -7.24 -4.26 19.35
C CYS A 309 -6.23 -4.91 18.41
N ASN A 310 -6.25 -4.50 17.13
CA ASN A 310 -5.37 -5.06 16.09
C ASN A 310 -4.46 -3.99 15.46
N THR A 311 -4.49 -2.76 15.97
CA THR A 311 -3.85 -1.61 15.32
C THR A 311 -3.16 -0.71 16.34
N TYR A 312 -2.00 -0.19 15.97
CA TYR A 312 -1.17 0.72 16.76
C TYR A 312 -1.55 2.21 16.59
N GLN A 313 -2.81 2.51 16.24
CA GLN A 313 -3.25 3.82 15.73
C GLN A 313 -3.05 5.01 16.68
N ASN A 314 -2.67 4.78 17.95
CA ASN A 314 -2.60 5.81 19.00
C ASN A 314 -1.25 5.83 19.75
N ILE A 315 -0.16 5.39 19.11
CA ILE A 315 1.19 5.42 19.68
C ILE A 315 1.98 6.60 19.09
N ASP A 316 2.63 7.37 19.96
CA ASP A 316 3.63 8.34 19.55
C ASP A 316 4.89 7.60 19.13
N TYR A 317 5.40 7.88 17.93
CA TYR A 317 6.59 7.24 17.36
C TYR A 317 7.88 7.51 18.15
N TYR A 318 7.81 8.36 19.17
CA TYR A 318 8.93 8.73 20.01
C TYR A 318 8.57 8.54 21.48
N ALA A 319 8.82 7.34 22.02
CA ALA A 319 8.57 7.02 23.42
C ALA A 319 9.87 6.60 24.14
N ALA A 320 10.04 7.09 25.37
CA ALA A 320 11.12 6.67 26.25
C ALA A 320 10.86 5.25 26.78
N VAL A 321 11.90 4.48 27.07
CA VAL A 321 11.74 3.13 27.65
C VAL A 321 12.38 3.09 29.03
N TYR A 322 11.66 2.57 30.04
CA TYR A 322 12.25 2.38 31.36
C TYR A 322 13.27 1.24 31.32
N THR A 323 14.55 1.58 31.39
CA THR A 323 15.65 0.61 31.27
C THR A 323 16.02 -0.06 32.58
N GLY A 324 15.62 0.53 33.72
CA GLY A 324 16.06 0.12 35.06
C GLY A 324 15.66 -1.28 35.50
N ASN A 325 14.66 -1.91 34.87
CA ASN A 325 14.22 -3.27 35.16
C ASN A 325 14.37 -4.24 33.99
N LEU A 326 14.94 -3.83 32.85
CA LEU A 326 14.97 -4.68 31.65
C LEU A 326 15.74 -5.97 31.87
N LYS A 327 16.91 -5.92 32.54
CA LYS A 327 17.71 -7.11 32.82
C LYS A 327 16.94 -8.17 33.62
N SER A 328 16.15 -7.77 34.63
CA SER A 328 15.35 -8.70 35.43
C SER A 328 14.10 -9.19 34.70
N VAL A 329 13.47 -8.32 33.90
CA VAL A 329 12.29 -8.67 33.10
C VAL A 329 12.64 -9.66 31.98
N LEU A 330 13.80 -9.51 31.35
CA LEU A 330 14.25 -10.39 30.26
C LEU A 330 14.98 -11.66 30.74
N HIS A 331 15.40 -11.71 32.00
CA HIS A 331 16.06 -12.89 32.56
C HIS A 331 15.18 -14.15 32.48
N GLY A 332 15.75 -15.27 32.03
CA GLY A 332 15.06 -16.53 31.83
C GLY A 332 14.12 -16.55 30.61
N THR A 333 14.20 -15.54 29.74
CA THR A 333 13.45 -15.48 28.47
C THR A 333 14.41 -15.61 27.29
N PRO A 334 13.92 -15.92 26.07
CA PRO A 334 14.75 -15.93 24.87
C PRO A 334 15.49 -14.61 24.62
N TRP A 335 14.98 -13.49 25.15
CA TRP A 335 15.57 -12.16 24.97
C TRP A 335 16.60 -11.78 26.04
N GLN A 336 16.99 -12.70 26.94
CA GLN A 336 17.94 -12.39 28.02
C GLN A 336 19.26 -11.78 27.52
N TYR A 337 19.74 -12.22 26.36
CA TYR A 337 20.99 -11.77 25.76
C TYR A 337 20.79 -10.80 24.59
N SER A 338 19.55 -10.32 24.40
CA SER A 338 19.21 -9.54 23.21
C SER A 338 19.80 -8.13 23.21
N MET A 339 20.54 -7.69 24.24
CA MET A 339 21.09 -6.33 24.36
C MET A 339 20.01 -5.22 24.26
N PHE A 340 18.75 -5.54 24.57
CA PHE A 340 17.64 -4.61 24.42
C PHE A 340 17.76 -3.39 25.36
N ASP A 341 18.36 -3.57 26.55
CA ASP A 341 18.61 -2.45 27.46
C ASP A 341 19.68 -1.47 26.94
N GLU A 342 20.69 -1.96 26.21
CA GLU A 342 21.67 -1.12 25.52
C GLU A 342 21.02 -0.40 24.34
N TYR A 343 20.19 -1.10 23.56
CA TYR A 343 19.42 -0.52 22.46
C TYR A 343 18.56 0.65 22.95
N CYS A 344 17.76 0.42 24.00
CA CYS A 344 16.92 1.46 24.60
C CYS A 344 17.68 2.63 25.22
N ARG A 345 18.95 2.47 25.63
CA ARG A 345 19.76 3.57 26.19
C ARG A 345 20.36 4.47 25.11
N ARG A 346 20.51 3.98 23.88
CA ARG A 346 21.19 4.70 22.78
C ARG A 346 20.24 5.38 21.82
N THR A 347 19.03 4.87 21.71
CA THR A 347 17.97 5.54 20.97
C THR A 347 17.22 6.41 21.96
N GLU A 348 17.33 7.74 21.84
CA GLU A 348 16.62 8.68 22.73
C GLU A 348 15.10 8.41 22.75
N PHE A 349 14.58 7.83 21.66
CA PHE A 349 13.17 7.51 21.50
C PHE A 349 12.98 6.28 20.59
N ILE A 350 12.14 5.33 21.02
CA ILE A 350 11.83 4.12 20.23
C ILE A 350 10.33 4.11 19.88
N GLY A 351 10.01 3.98 18.59
CA GLY A 351 8.61 3.94 18.15
C GLY A 351 7.89 2.66 18.58
N LEU A 352 8.46 1.49 18.25
CA LEU A 352 7.83 0.19 18.54
C LEU A 352 8.84 -0.76 19.19
N PRO A 353 9.06 -0.70 20.51
CA PRO A 353 10.08 -1.49 21.18
C PRO A 353 9.86 -3.01 21.06
N TRP A 354 8.61 -3.46 20.89
CA TRP A 354 8.29 -4.86 20.62
C TRP A 354 8.85 -5.37 19.29
N MET A 355 9.06 -4.49 18.29
CA MET A 355 9.67 -4.87 17.02
C MET A 355 11.10 -5.36 17.23
N TYR A 356 11.85 -4.76 18.17
CA TYR A 356 13.18 -5.24 18.50
C TYR A 356 13.13 -6.69 19.01
N LEU A 357 12.27 -6.97 20.00
CA LEU A 357 12.12 -8.32 20.55
C LEU A 357 11.69 -9.32 19.48
N PHE A 358 10.73 -8.95 18.63
CA PHE A 358 10.29 -9.79 17.53
C PHE A 358 11.41 -10.05 16.50
N ARG A 359 12.20 -9.02 16.17
CA ARG A 359 13.31 -9.12 15.22
C ARG A 359 14.48 -9.92 15.76
N TYR A 360 14.75 -9.84 17.07
CA TYR A 360 15.79 -10.63 17.72
C TYR A 360 15.54 -12.14 17.59
N LEU A 361 14.29 -12.59 17.70
CA LEU A 361 13.96 -14.00 17.49
C LEU A 361 14.24 -14.47 16.06
N LYS A 362 14.07 -13.59 15.08
CA LYS A 362 14.37 -13.87 13.67
C LYS A 362 15.86 -13.77 13.36
N TYR A 363 16.54 -12.80 13.98
CA TYR A 363 17.94 -12.48 13.75
C TYR A 363 18.69 -12.38 15.08
N PRO A 364 19.08 -13.51 15.69
CA PRO A 364 19.91 -13.51 16.91
C PRO A 364 21.23 -12.75 16.74
N GLN A 365 21.68 -12.57 15.49
CA GLN A 365 22.82 -11.76 15.09
C GLN A 365 22.79 -10.32 15.66
N ILE A 366 21.59 -9.79 15.94
CA ILE A 366 21.42 -8.50 16.63
C ILE A 366 22.26 -8.41 17.91
N GLU A 367 22.41 -9.50 18.67
CA GLU A 367 23.20 -9.50 19.90
C GLU A 367 24.66 -9.10 19.65
N TYR A 368 25.34 -9.74 18.70
CA TYR A 368 26.72 -9.39 18.43
C TYR A 368 26.85 -8.05 17.71
N LEU A 369 25.89 -7.63 16.87
CA LEU A 369 25.92 -6.32 16.24
C LEU A 369 25.88 -5.20 17.29
N MET A 370 25.02 -5.37 18.30
CA MET A 370 24.97 -4.47 19.46
C MET A 370 26.28 -4.49 20.26
N LYS A 371 26.85 -5.67 20.53
CA LYS A 371 28.13 -5.82 21.24
C LYS A 371 29.31 -5.20 20.47
N LEU A 372 29.28 -5.25 19.13
CA LEU A 372 30.30 -4.67 18.25
C LEU A 372 30.14 -3.16 18.05
N GLY A 373 29.09 -2.54 18.60
CA GLY A 373 28.85 -1.10 18.47
C GLY A 373 28.19 -0.67 17.15
N LEU A 374 27.65 -1.61 16.38
CA LEU A 374 27.03 -1.37 15.08
C LEU A 374 25.55 -0.98 15.22
N TYR A 375 25.29 0.10 15.96
CA TYR A 375 23.94 0.48 16.38
C TYR A 375 23.05 0.92 15.22
N ARG A 376 23.57 1.70 14.27
CA ARG A 376 22.80 2.18 13.12
C ARG A 376 22.42 1.05 12.16
N ILE A 377 23.31 0.07 11.98
CA ILE A 377 22.99 -1.15 11.22
C ILE A 377 21.93 -1.97 11.96
N THR A 378 22.04 -2.10 13.29
CA THR A 378 21.05 -2.82 14.09
C THR A 378 19.67 -2.17 14.02
N GLU A 379 19.60 -0.84 14.11
CA GLU A 379 18.36 -0.08 13.98
C GLU A 379 17.70 -0.30 12.60
N ASP A 380 18.49 -0.25 11.52
CA ASP A 380 17.98 -0.56 10.18
C ASP A 380 17.54 -2.02 10.05
N LEU A 381 18.26 -2.98 10.64
CA LEU A 381 17.86 -4.39 10.66
C LEU A 381 16.51 -4.59 11.37
N VAL A 382 16.29 -3.92 12.49
CA VAL A 382 15.03 -3.98 13.25
C VAL A 382 13.88 -3.37 12.44
N ASN A 383 14.08 -2.19 11.85
CA ASN A 383 13.04 -1.42 11.17
C ASN A 383 12.77 -1.90 9.73
N ASN A 384 13.83 -2.22 8.99
CA ASN A 384 13.81 -2.48 7.54
C ASN A 384 14.24 -3.91 7.16
N ASN A 385 14.34 -4.83 8.15
CA ASN A 385 14.57 -6.26 7.93
C ASN A 385 15.92 -6.61 7.25
N GLY A 386 16.92 -5.73 7.36
CA GLY A 386 18.32 -6.03 7.02
C GLY A 386 18.57 -6.29 5.54
N ARG A 387 18.16 -5.35 4.68
CA ARG A 387 18.18 -5.48 3.21
C ARG A 387 19.52 -5.92 2.61
N HIS A 388 20.64 -5.54 3.23
CA HIS A 388 21.99 -5.80 2.74
C HIS A 388 22.75 -6.87 3.52
N CYS A 389 22.10 -7.52 4.49
CA CYS A 389 22.73 -8.57 5.29
C CYS A 389 22.48 -9.95 4.70
N ASN A 390 23.50 -10.81 4.72
CA ASN A 390 23.38 -12.22 4.41
C ASN A 390 22.79 -12.96 5.63
N GLN A 391 21.49 -13.25 5.58
CA GLN A 391 20.76 -13.86 6.70
C GLN A 391 21.23 -15.28 7.05
N ALA A 392 21.99 -15.95 6.17
CA ALA A 392 22.58 -17.25 6.43
C ALA A 392 23.95 -17.17 7.13
N GLY A 393 24.53 -15.98 7.26
CA GLY A 393 25.83 -15.78 7.88
C GLY A 393 25.84 -16.11 9.38
N LYS A 394 26.87 -16.84 9.82
CA LYS A 394 27.04 -17.29 11.21
C LYS A 394 28.03 -16.41 11.98
N THR A 395 28.95 -15.76 11.29
CA THR A 395 29.85 -14.75 11.87
C THR A 395 29.38 -13.32 11.52
N PRO A 396 29.83 -12.29 12.26
CA PRO A 396 29.55 -10.90 11.91
C PRO A 396 29.98 -10.53 10.49
N GLU A 397 31.15 -11.00 10.05
CA GLU A 397 31.72 -10.81 8.72
C GLU A 397 30.84 -11.46 7.65
N GLU A 398 30.45 -12.72 7.84
CA GLU A 398 29.58 -13.45 6.91
C GLU A 398 28.20 -12.80 6.81
N PHE A 399 27.62 -12.40 7.95
CA PHE A 399 26.31 -11.76 8.01
C PHE A 399 26.30 -10.39 7.35
N LEU A 400 27.35 -9.60 7.58
CA LEU A 400 27.51 -8.28 6.96
C LEU A 400 28.10 -8.37 5.55
N GLY A 401 28.59 -9.53 5.10
CA GLY A 401 29.19 -9.70 3.77
C GLY A 401 30.44 -8.85 3.56
N VAL A 402 31.28 -8.68 4.59
CA VAL A 402 32.50 -7.87 4.55
C VAL A 402 33.70 -8.62 5.13
N SER A 403 34.91 -8.20 4.77
CA SER A 403 36.15 -8.71 5.35
C SER A 403 36.32 -8.30 6.83
N ALA A 404 37.27 -8.93 7.54
CA ALA A 404 37.60 -8.54 8.91
C ALA A 404 38.10 -7.08 9.02
N ALA A 405 38.83 -6.59 8.01
CA ALA A 405 39.24 -5.19 7.93
C ALA A 405 38.03 -4.27 7.69
N GLY A 406 37.11 -4.70 6.84
CA GLY A 406 35.84 -4.01 6.59
C GLY A 406 34.97 -3.92 7.84
N LEU A 407 34.88 -5.00 8.63
CA LEU A 407 34.16 -4.99 9.89
C LEU A 407 34.70 -3.93 10.85
N LYS A 408 36.03 -3.87 11.04
CA LYS A 408 36.68 -2.84 11.88
C LYS A 408 36.36 -1.42 11.41
N LEU A 409 36.35 -1.20 10.10
CA LEU A 409 35.99 0.07 9.49
C LEU A 409 34.52 0.47 9.79
N LEU A 410 33.59 -0.48 9.75
CA LEU A 410 32.18 -0.25 10.10
C LEU A 410 32.04 0.13 11.59
N GLN A 411 32.82 -0.49 12.47
CA GLN A 411 32.82 -0.20 13.91
C GLN A 411 33.36 1.22 14.20
N GLU A 412 34.51 1.57 13.63
CA GLU A 412 35.14 2.88 13.83
C GLU A 412 34.28 4.04 13.32
N THR A 413 33.38 3.78 12.36
CA THR A 413 32.52 4.78 11.74
C THR A 413 31.07 4.75 12.23
N ASN A 414 30.67 3.74 13.05
CA ASN A 414 29.27 3.42 13.35
C ASN A 414 28.40 3.54 12.08
N ALA A 415 28.80 2.77 11.06
CA ALA A 415 28.28 2.87 9.70
C ALA A 415 26.75 2.74 9.61
N SER A 416 26.11 3.43 8.67
CA SER A 416 24.72 3.16 8.28
C SER A 416 24.62 1.93 7.39
N ASN A 417 23.39 1.47 7.13
CA ASN A 417 23.15 0.38 6.17
C ASN A 417 23.58 0.76 4.73
N ASP A 418 23.49 2.04 4.34
CA ASP A 418 24.02 2.51 3.05
C ASP A 418 25.55 2.45 3.00
N MET A 419 26.21 2.82 4.10
CA MET A 419 27.67 2.68 4.21
C MET A 419 28.09 1.22 4.17
N LEU A 420 27.34 0.31 4.82
CA LEU A 420 27.56 -1.13 4.70
C LEU A 420 27.51 -1.59 3.24
N HIS A 421 26.44 -1.25 2.51
CA HIS A 421 26.32 -1.59 1.09
C HIS A 421 27.45 -1.01 0.23
N THR A 422 27.86 0.22 0.54
CA THR A 422 28.98 0.89 -0.12
C THR A 422 30.27 0.08 0.08
N LEU A 423 30.55 -0.34 1.32
CA LEU A 423 31.73 -1.13 1.65
C LEU A 423 31.72 -2.51 0.99
N GLN A 424 30.58 -3.21 1.01
CA GLN A 424 30.41 -4.48 0.30
C GLN A 424 30.75 -4.34 -1.19
N SER A 425 30.29 -3.24 -1.82
CA SER A 425 30.56 -2.97 -3.23
C SER A 425 32.05 -2.71 -3.48
N ILE A 426 32.70 -1.92 -2.62
CA ILE A 426 34.14 -1.62 -2.67
C ILE A 426 34.98 -2.89 -2.57
N GLU A 427 34.66 -3.77 -1.62
CA GLU A 427 35.40 -5.02 -1.42
C GLU A 427 35.19 -5.99 -2.59
N LYS A 428 33.96 -6.10 -3.11
CA LYS A 428 33.63 -6.96 -4.25
C LYS A 428 34.43 -6.63 -5.51
N ILE A 429 34.70 -5.35 -5.76
CA ILE A 429 35.47 -4.90 -6.93
C ILE A 429 36.98 -4.76 -6.64
N GLY A 430 37.42 -5.00 -5.41
CA GLY A 430 38.82 -4.86 -5.00
C GLY A 430 39.34 -3.42 -4.92
N PHE A 431 38.45 -2.43 -4.73
CA PHE A 431 38.84 -1.02 -4.67
C PHE A 431 39.48 -0.69 -3.31
N LYS A 432 40.65 -0.05 -3.33
CA LYS A 432 41.46 0.16 -2.11
C LYS A 432 41.06 1.44 -1.37
N ILE A 433 40.38 1.28 -0.23
CA ILE A 433 40.22 2.33 0.79
C ILE A 433 41.12 2.02 1.97
N ARG A 434 41.96 2.98 2.37
CA ARG A 434 43.05 2.76 3.34
C ARG A 434 42.73 3.20 4.75
N THR A 435 41.84 4.18 4.93
CA THR A 435 41.53 4.77 6.24
C THR A 435 40.03 4.99 6.43
N LYS A 436 39.60 5.17 7.68
CA LYS A 436 38.22 5.55 8.00
C LYS A 436 37.84 6.91 7.44
N GLU A 437 38.77 7.86 7.41
CA GLU A 437 38.55 9.19 6.84
C GLU A 437 38.33 9.13 5.34
N ASP A 438 39.06 8.24 4.64
CA ASP A 438 38.87 8.01 3.21
C ASP A 438 37.51 7.39 2.93
N PHE A 439 37.08 6.45 3.76
CA PHE A 439 35.77 5.81 3.64
C PHE A 439 34.61 6.79 3.88
N ILE A 440 34.67 7.56 4.97
CA ILE A 440 33.67 8.59 5.28
C ILE A 440 33.62 9.62 4.14
N ARG A 441 34.79 10.08 3.68
CA ARG A 441 34.88 11.04 2.57
C ARG A 441 34.29 10.48 1.29
N PHE A 442 34.57 9.22 0.96
CA PHE A 442 33.96 8.54 -0.19
C PHE A 442 32.43 8.51 -0.09
N CYS A 443 31.88 8.07 1.04
CA CYS A 443 30.44 8.00 1.25
C CYS A 443 29.79 9.40 1.18
N SER A 444 30.48 10.45 1.65
CA SER A 444 30.01 11.83 1.59
C SER A 444 30.08 12.43 0.18
N ASP A 445 31.12 12.11 -0.58
CA ASP A 445 31.28 12.60 -1.96
C ASP A 445 30.33 11.89 -2.94
N PHE A 446 30.02 10.62 -2.66
CA PHE A 446 29.21 9.74 -3.50
C PHE A 446 28.09 9.05 -2.69
N PRO A 447 27.08 9.80 -2.23
CA PRO A 447 26.05 9.29 -1.33
C PRO A 447 25.05 8.33 -1.99
N SER A 448 24.96 8.27 -3.33
CA SER A 448 24.03 7.39 -4.03
C SER A 448 24.73 6.23 -4.73
N GLN A 449 24.06 5.08 -4.80
CA GLN A 449 24.55 3.89 -5.52
C GLN A 449 24.87 4.18 -6.98
N TYR A 450 24.08 5.06 -7.61
CA TYR A 450 24.32 5.51 -8.98
C TYR A 450 25.68 6.19 -9.12
N MET A 451 26.00 7.15 -8.23
CA MET A 451 27.30 7.81 -8.26
C MET A 451 28.46 6.86 -8.01
N GLN A 452 28.29 5.96 -7.05
CA GLN A 452 29.29 4.95 -6.73
C GLN A 452 29.55 4.03 -7.94
N SER A 453 28.51 3.69 -8.72
CA SER A 453 28.64 2.86 -9.93
C SER A 453 29.56 3.48 -10.97
N LEU A 454 29.49 4.80 -11.19
CA LEU A 454 30.43 5.52 -12.05
C LEU A 454 31.86 5.41 -11.53
N VAL A 455 32.06 5.64 -10.23
CA VAL A 455 33.40 5.54 -9.63
C VAL A 455 33.97 4.13 -9.77
N PHE A 456 33.13 3.11 -9.63
CA PHE A 456 33.54 1.72 -9.77
C PHE A 456 33.82 1.35 -11.23
N SER A 457 33.08 1.88 -12.21
CA SER A 457 33.33 1.59 -13.63
C SER A 457 34.63 2.21 -14.13
N ILE A 458 34.96 3.43 -13.69
CA ILE A 458 36.17 4.15 -14.12
C ILE A 458 37.36 4.01 -13.16
N GLY A 459 37.18 3.39 -11.99
CA GLY A 459 38.21 3.28 -10.95
C GLY A 459 39.46 2.52 -11.40
N LYS A 460 39.37 1.70 -12.46
CA LYS A 460 40.52 1.04 -13.09
C LYS A 460 41.35 1.96 -13.99
N TYR A 461 40.79 3.09 -14.42
CA TYR A 461 41.45 4.05 -15.31
C TYR A 461 42.00 5.28 -14.57
N THR A 462 41.57 5.52 -13.32
CA THR A 462 41.94 6.75 -12.58
C THR A 462 41.84 6.60 -11.06
N THR A 463 42.19 7.65 -10.31
CA THR A 463 42.12 7.72 -8.85
C THR A 463 40.89 8.48 -8.36
N LEU A 464 40.41 8.19 -7.14
CA LEU A 464 39.33 8.95 -6.49
C LEU A 464 39.56 10.46 -6.51
N GLU A 465 40.80 10.88 -6.27
CA GLU A 465 41.16 12.30 -6.20
C GLU A 465 40.94 12.99 -7.54
N LYS A 466 41.30 12.33 -8.64
CA LYS A 466 41.08 12.85 -9.99
C LYS A 466 39.59 12.91 -10.34
N ILE A 467 38.83 11.86 -10.01
CA ILE A 467 37.37 11.84 -10.21
C ILE A 467 36.71 13.00 -9.47
N ARG A 468 37.04 13.18 -8.18
CA ARG A 468 36.50 14.26 -7.35
C ARG A 468 36.85 15.63 -7.91
N ASN A 469 38.13 15.85 -8.22
CA ASN A 469 38.59 17.13 -8.75
C ASN A 469 37.95 17.45 -10.10
N TYR A 470 37.71 16.43 -10.92
CA TYR A 470 36.99 16.60 -12.17
C TYR A 470 35.51 16.99 -11.94
N LEU A 471 34.78 16.24 -11.11
CA LEU A 471 33.38 16.53 -10.79
C LEU A 471 33.19 17.90 -10.13
N ARG A 472 34.15 18.36 -9.32
CA ARG A 472 34.17 19.71 -8.74
C ARG A 472 34.40 20.81 -9.78
N LYS A 473 35.17 20.52 -10.83
CA LYS A 473 35.49 21.46 -11.91
C LYS A 473 34.39 21.56 -12.96
N GLN A 474 33.57 20.53 -13.13
CA GLN A 474 32.36 20.62 -13.95
C GLN A 474 31.33 21.49 -13.22
N ALA A 475 31.01 22.67 -13.77
CA ALA A 475 30.09 23.62 -13.15
C ALA A 475 28.67 23.02 -13.04
N GLY A 476 28.01 23.10 -11.88
CA GLY A 476 26.59 22.71 -11.69
C GLY A 476 26.32 21.71 -10.57
N ASP A 477 25.12 21.14 -10.58
CA ASP A 477 24.67 20.10 -9.64
C ASP A 477 25.49 18.80 -9.84
N LYS A 478 26.11 18.31 -8.76
CA LYS A 478 26.94 17.10 -8.76
C LYS A 478 26.19 15.87 -9.26
N ILE A 479 24.88 15.75 -8.98
CA ILE A 479 24.06 14.61 -9.43
C ILE A 479 23.99 14.59 -10.95
N ASN A 480 23.62 15.73 -11.56
CA ASN A 480 23.49 15.85 -13.01
C ASN A 480 24.85 15.69 -13.72
N ASN A 481 25.94 16.17 -13.11
CA ASN A 481 27.29 16.03 -13.67
C ASN A 481 27.80 14.59 -13.65
N VAL A 482 27.44 13.79 -12.63
CA VAL A 482 27.74 12.36 -12.60
C VAL A 482 26.98 11.64 -13.71
N SER A 483 25.68 11.94 -13.87
CA SER A 483 24.88 11.30 -14.92
C SER A 483 25.37 11.63 -16.33
N ALA A 484 25.58 12.91 -16.60
CA ALA A 484 26.09 13.36 -17.89
C ALA A 484 27.47 12.75 -18.21
N TRP A 485 28.29 12.49 -17.19
CA TRP A 485 29.61 11.89 -17.40
C TRP A 485 29.49 10.40 -17.70
N GLN A 486 28.63 9.69 -16.98
CA GLN A 486 28.35 8.29 -17.25
C GLN A 486 27.77 8.08 -18.66
N ASP A 487 26.82 8.91 -19.08
CA ASP A 487 26.24 8.86 -20.43
C ASP A 487 27.29 9.13 -21.51
N TYR A 488 28.14 10.14 -21.31
CA TYR A 488 29.25 10.43 -22.20
C TYR A 488 30.23 9.25 -22.31
N LEU A 489 30.61 8.62 -21.19
CA LEU A 489 31.52 7.47 -21.22
C LEU A 489 30.90 6.28 -21.96
N HIS A 490 29.60 6.06 -21.81
CA HIS A 490 28.89 5.03 -22.57
C HIS A 490 28.85 5.32 -24.08
N LEU A 491 28.71 6.59 -24.48
CA LEU A 491 28.86 7.01 -25.88
C LEU A 491 30.27 6.73 -26.40
N CYS A 492 31.30 7.04 -25.60
CA CYS A 492 32.69 6.74 -25.94
C CYS A 492 32.94 5.24 -26.11
N GLU A 493 32.41 4.39 -25.21
CA GLU A 493 32.48 2.93 -25.38
C GLU A 493 31.77 2.47 -26.66
N THR A 494 30.59 3.01 -26.96
CA THR A 494 29.82 2.69 -28.19
C THR A 494 30.55 3.11 -29.47
N LEU A 495 31.39 4.13 -29.38
CA LEU A 495 32.22 4.64 -30.48
C LEU A 495 33.64 4.03 -30.48
N ASP A 496 33.89 3.00 -29.66
CA ASP A 496 35.17 2.28 -29.52
C ASP A 496 36.35 3.17 -29.09
N TYR A 497 36.08 4.17 -28.24
CA TYR A 497 37.14 5.06 -27.72
C TYR A 497 37.90 4.39 -26.58
N ASP A 498 39.21 4.68 -26.50
CA ASP A 498 40.07 4.21 -25.41
C ASP A 498 39.88 5.06 -24.14
N LEU A 499 39.22 4.48 -23.13
CA LEU A 499 39.00 5.12 -21.83
C LEU A 499 40.26 5.23 -20.95
N THR A 500 41.39 4.61 -21.33
CA THR A 500 42.68 4.85 -20.67
C THR A 500 43.25 6.23 -21.01
N ASN A 501 42.79 6.83 -22.13
CA ASN A 501 43.21 8.15 -22.55
C ASN A 501 42.59 9.23 -21.64
N PRO A 502 43.40 10.04 -20.91
CA PRO A 502 42.88 11.06 -20.01
C PRO A 502 42.04 12.14 -20.70
N PHE A 503 42.26 12.42 -21.99
CA PHE A 503 41.48 13.42 -22.73
C PHE A 503 40.08 12.92 -23.07
N VAL A 504 39.93 11.60 -23.23
CA VAL A 504 38.63 10.93 -23.37
C VAL A 504 37.99 10.81 -22.00
N LEU A 505 38.72 10.34 -20.99
CA LEU A 505 38.15 10.13 -19.66
C LEU A 505 37.72 11.43 -18.98
N PHE A 506 38.43 12.55 -19.22
CA PHE A 506 38.20 13.85 -18.56
C PHE A 506 38.02 14.99 -19.59
N PRO A 507 36.91 15.03 -20.35
CA PRO A 507 36.70 16.11 -21.31
C PRO A 507 36.60 17.46 -20.59
N LYS A 508 37.24 18.50 -21.12
CA LYS A 508 37.26 19.83 -20.48
C LYS A 508 35.85 20.39 -20.24
N ASN A 509 34.98 20.28 -21.24
CA ASN A 509 33.56 20.63 -21.16
C ASN A 509 32.72 19.38 -21.45
N LEU A 510 32.19 18.79 -20.38
CA LEU A 510 31.47 17.52 -20.47
C LEU A 510 30.24 17.60 -21.37
N LYS A 511 29.44 18.67 -21.25
CA LYS A 511 28.23 18.85 -22.06
C LYS A 511 28.56 18.95 -23.55
N GLN A 512 29.55 19.78 -23.90
CA GLN A 512 29.96 19.94 -25.29
C GLN A 512 30.51 18.63 -25.88
N ALA A 513 31.28 17.86 -25.09
CA ALA A 513 31.79 16.56 -25.53
C ALA A 513 30.65 15.55 -25.73
N HIS A 514 29.71 15.48 -24.79
CA HIS A 514 28.51 14.66 -24.91
C HIS A 514 27.69 14.99 -26.18
N ASP A 515 27.37 16.27 -26.40
CA ASP A 515 26.57 16.71 -27.54
C ASP A 515 27.27 16.41 -28.87
N LYS A 516 28.59 16.62 -28.93
CA LYS A 516 29.41 16.31 -30.11
C LYS A 516 29.43 14.81 -30.43
N GLU A 517 29.67 13.96 -29.43
CA GLU A 517 29.74 12.51 -29.67
C GLU A 517 28.36 11.89 -29.93
N THR A 518 27.30 12.48 -29.37
CA THR A 518 25.91 12.13 -29.72
C THR A 518 25.63 12.39 -31.19
N GLU A 519 26.00 13.58 -31.69
CA GLU A 519 25.85 13.92 -33.11
C GLU A 519 26.66 12.98 -34.01
N ARG A 520 27.91 12.68 -33.62
CA ARG A 520 28.76 11.72 -34.34
C ARG A 520 28.13 10.33 -34.43
N LEU A 521 27.55 9.84 -33.33
CA LEU A 521 26.85 8.57 -33.29
C LEU A 521 25.59 8.58 -34.16
N ASN A 522 24.83 9.67 -34.16
CA ASN A 522 23.66 9.85 -35.02
C ASN A 522 24.03 9.84 -36.51
N ILE A 523 25.10 10.54 -36.89
CA ILE A 523 25.63 10.53 -38.27
C ILE A 523 26.06 9.11 -38.66
N LYS A 524 26.80 8.40 -37.80
CA LYS A 524 27.21 7.00 -38.04
C LYS A 524 25.99 6.10 -38.27
N ARG A 525 24.99 6.17 -37.37
CA ARG A 525 23.73 5.41 -37.48
C ARG A 525 22.95 5.73 -38.74
N GLU A 526 22.87 7.01 -39.14
CA GLU A 526 22.17 7.41 -40.36
C GLU A 526 22.89 6.92 -41.62
N LEU A 527 24.23 6.97 -41.66
CA LEU A 527 25.02 6.42 -42.76
C LEU A 527 24.84 4.90 -42.87
N GLU A 528 24.93 4.18 -41.75
CA GLU A 528 24.69 2.74 -41.68
C GLU A 528 23.26 2.39 -42.14
N ARG A 529 22.26 3.15 -41.69
CA ARG A 529 20.86 2.99 -42.12
C ARG A 529 20.71 3.20 -43.63
N ARG A 530 21.32 4.24 -44.20
CA ARG A 530 21.29 4.50 -45.65
C ARG A 530 21.95 3.39 -46.45
N GLN A 531 23.12 2.91 -46.01
CA GLN A 531 23.82 1.79 -46.63
C GLN A 531 22.97 0.51 -46.56
N ARG A 532 22.40 0.21 -45.40
CA ARG A 532 21.52 -0.95 -45.18
C ARG A 532 20.28 -0.88 -46.06
N LEU A 533 19.60 0.26 -46.13
CA LEU A 533 18.44 0.46 -47.01
C LEU A 533 18.82 0.33 -48.50
N SER A 534 20.00 0.80 -48.91
CA SER A 534 20.50 0.62 -50.27
C SER A 534 20.74 -0.86 -50.60
N GLN A 535 21.37 -1.61 -49.70
CA GLN A 535 21.60 -3.05 -49.86
C GLN A 535 20.30 -3.85 -49.88
N LEU A 536 19.39 -3.58 -48.93
CA LEU A 536 18.07 -4.20 -48.89
C LEU A 536 17.28 -3.91 -50.17
N SER A 537 17.32 -2.66 -50.65
CA SER A 537 16.62 -2.29 -51.88
C SER A 537 17.15 -3.00 -53.12
N LYS A 538 18.44 -3.34 -53.16
CA LYS A 538 18.99 -4.18 -54.24
C LYS A 538 18.48 -5.62 -54.15
N LYS A 539 18.45 -6.18 -52.94
CA LYS A 539 18.01 -7.57 -52.70
C LYS A 539 16.51 -7.77 -52.93
N CYS A 540 15.68 -6.83 -52.49
CA CYS A 540 14.22 -6.93 -52.62
C CYS A 540 13.70 -6.41 -53.97
N LYS A 541 14.56 -6.11 -54.95
CA LYS A 541 14.13 -5.60 -56.26
C LYS A 541 13.18 -6.58 -56.98
N GLY A 542 13.45 -7.89 -56.87
CA GLY A 542 12.58 -8.95 -57.38
C GLY A 542 11.23 -8.94 -56.66
N TYR A 543 11.24 -8.98 -55.33
CA TYR A 543 10.03 -8.90 -54.51
C TYR A 543 9.17 -7.65 -54.78
N LEU A 544 9.77 -6.47 -54.94
CA LEU A 544 9.03 -5.26 -55.28
C LEU A 544 8.40 -5.33 -56.69
N LYS A 545 9.03 -6.07 -57.61
CA LYS A 545 8.47 -6.35 -58.94
C LYS A 545 7.32 -7.34 -58.84
N GLU A 546 7.45 -8.40 -58.04
CA GLU A 546 6.37 -9.34 -57.74
C GLU A 546 5.17 -8.60 -57.11
N LEU A 547 5.40 -7.69 -56.16
CA LEU A 547 4.33 -6.85 -55.61
C LEU A 547 3.64 -6.02 -56.70
N GLN A 548 4.38 -5.48 -57.67
CA GLN A 548 3.79 -4.76 -58.80
C GLN A 548 2.96 -5.68 -59.69
N GLU A 549 3.43 -6.90 -59.95
CA GLU A 549 2.75 -7.89 -60.79
C GLU A 549 1.48 -8.44 -60.11
N CYS A 550 1.51 -8.66 -58.79
CA CYS A 550 0.38 -9.17 -58.04
C CYS A 550 -0.66 -8.10 -57.71
N TYR A 551 -0.22 -6.91 -57.28
CA TYR A 551 -1.10 -5.89 -56.71
C TYR A 551 -1.32 -4.67 -57.60
N GLY A 552 -0.57 -4.55 -58.70
CA GLY A 552 -0.75 -3.46 -59.66
C GLY A 552 -2.11 -3.52 -60.34
N TRP A 553 -2.85 -2.42 -60.31
CA TRP A 553 -4.19 -2.35 -60.89
C TRP A 553 -4.55 -0.91 -61.24
N GLU A 554 -5.37 -0.73 -62.27
CA GLU A 554 -5.84 0.58 -62.68
C GLU A 554 -7.29 0.52 -63.17
N ASP A 555 -8.00 1.63 -63.02
CA ASP A 555 -9.27 1.90 -63.70
C ASP A 555 -9.13 3.14 -64.59
N ASP A 556 -10.25 3.80 -64.93
CA ASP A 556 -10.22 5.02 -65.75
C ASP A 556 -9.67 6.25 -65.00
N THR A 557 -9.66 6.26 -63.66
CA THR A 557 -9.35 7.43 -62.83
C THR A 557 -8.08 7.28 -62.00
N TYR A 558 -7.82 6.10 -61.45
CA TYR A 558 -6.76 5.83 -60.49
C TYR A 558 -5.93 4.61 -60.87
N LEU A 559 -4.70 4.56 -60.34
CA LEU A 559 -3.82 3.40 -60.44
C LEU A 559 -3.12 3.11 -59.11
N ILE A 560 -2.91 1.83 -58.84
CA ILE A 560 -2.13 1.30 -57.74
C ILE A 560 -0.82 0.74 -58.29
N GLN A 561 0.28 1.17 -57.70
CA GLN A 561 1.63 0.71 -58.04
C GLN A 561 2.44 0.37 -56.79
N ALA A 562 3.30 -0.63 -56.88
CA ALA A 562 4.27 -0.94 -55.85
C ALA A 562 5.45 0.07 -55.87
N PRO A 563 6.13 0.29 -54.74
CA PRO A 563 7.29 1.17 -54.69
C PRO A 563 8.44 0.62 -55.56
N LYS A 564 9.02 1.48 -56.40
CA LYS A 564 10.16 1.12 -57.28
C LYS A 564 11.41 0.68 -56.52
N ASN A 565 11.59 1.18 -55.31
CA ASN A 565 12.68 0.87 -54.38
C ASN A 565 12.28 1.30 -52.96
N LEU A 566 13.06 0.89 -51.96
CA LEU A 566 12.76 1.22 -50.56
C LEU A 566 12.90 2.71 -50.27
N GLN A 567 13.78 3.42 -50.99
CA GLN A 567 13.94 4.88 -50.88
C GLN A 567 12.67 5.61 -51.33
N ALA A 568 11.90 5.07 -52.27
CA ALA A 568 10.63 5.63 -52.69
C ALA A 568 9.63 5.66 -51.52
N ILE A 569 9.61 4.64 -50.65
CA ILE A 569 8.75 4.62 -49.45
C ILE A 569 9.16 5.70 -48.45
N VAL A 570 10.48 5.88 -48.25
CA VAL A 570 11.02 6.93 -47.38
C VAL A 570 10.66 8.31 -47.91
N LYS A 571 10.83 8.53 -49.22
CA LYS A 571 10.48 9.78 -49.89
C LYS A 571 8.98 10.04 -49.86
N GLU A 572 8.16 9.03 -50.12
CA GLU A 572 6.70 9.12 -50.07
C GLU A 572 6.23 9.56 -48.67
N GLY A 573 6.78 8.98 -47.62
CA GLY A 573 6.46 9.36 -46.25
C GLY A 573 6.85 10.79 -45.90
N HIS A 574 8.01 11.24 -46.40
CA HIS A 574 8.44 12.62 -46.25
C HIS A 574 7.49 13.58 -46.99
N ASP A 575 7.19 13.31 -48.26
CA ASP A 575 6.38 14.20 -49.11
C ASP A 575 4.92 14.29 -48.61
N LEU A 576 4.36 13.17 -48.13
CA LEU A 576 3.02 13.11 -47.54
C LEU A 576 2.98 13.48 -46.05
N HIS A 577 4.13 13.78 -45.42
CA HIS A 577 4.24 14.14 -44.00
C HIS A 577 3.62 13.08 -43.06
N HIS A 578 3.87 11.80 -43.33
CA HIS A 578 3.40 10.70 -42.49
C HIS A 578 4.44 9.56 -42.36
N CYS A 579 4.28 8.74 -41.33
CA CYS A 579 5.31 7.81 -40.84
C CYS A 579 5.60 6.60 -41.73
N VAL A 580 4.99 6.46 -42.91
CA VAL A 580 5.19 5.29 -43.79
C VAL A 580 6.66 5.04 -44.15
N GLY A 581 7.49 6.08 -44.17
CA GLY A 581 8.93 5.97 -44.45
C GLY A 581 9.69 5.09 -43.44
N SER A 582 9.17 4.96 -42.20
CA SER A 582 9.72 4.06 -41.18
C SER A 582 9.49 2.57 -41.47
N TYR A 583 8.58 2.24 -42.40
CA TYR A 583 8.24 0.85 -42.74
C TYR A 583 9.10 0.25 -43.86
N ALA A 584 10.00 1.02 -44.47
CA ALA A 584 10.81 0.57 -45.61
C ALA A 584 11.58 -0.74 -45.34
N GLU A 585 12.17 -0.92 -44.16
CA GLU A 585 12.85 -2.19 -43.82
C GLU A 585 11.88 -3.36 -43.61
N GLN A 586 10.67 -3.09 -43.09
CA GLN A 586 9.65 -4.12 -42.88
C GLN A 586 9.07 -4.60 -44.21
N VAL A 587 8.91 -3.69 -45.18
CA VAL A 587 8.54 -4.03 -46.56
C VAL A 587 9.60 -4.91 -47.20
N ALA A 588 10.89 -4.59 -47.03
CA ALA A 588 11.98 -5.42 -47.54
C ALA A 588 12.01 -6.85 -46.96
N GLN A 589 11.45 -7.04 -45.76
CA GLN A 589 11.35 -8.32 -45.07
C GLN A 589 10.04 -9.07 -45.36
N GLY A 590 9.14 -8.51 -46.19
CA GLY A 590 7.82 -9.09 -46.46
C GLY A 590 6.84 -9.00 -45.28
N LYS A 591 7.16 -8.26 -44.22
CA LYS A 591 6.30 -8.12 -43.03
C LYS A 591 5.16 -7.13 -43.21
N LYS A 592 5.31 -6.21 -44.16
CA LYS A 592 4.31 -5.21 -44.53
C LYS A 592 4.29 -5.07 -46.04
N ILE A 593 3.11 -4.83 -46.60
CA ILE A 593 2.95 -4.47 -48.01
C ILE A 593 2.47 -3.02 -48.04
N ILE A 594 3.28 -2.16 -48.65
CA ILE A 594 2.95 -0.74 -48.85
C ILE A 594 2.88 -0.50 -50.35
N LEU A 595 1.73 -0.01 -50.82
CA LEU A 595 1.47 0.36 -52.20
C LEU A 595 1.17 1.85 -52.31
N PHE A 596 1.33 2.40 -53.51
CA PHE A 596 1.05 3.79 -53.82
C PHE A 596 -0.19 3.89 -54.69
N LEU A 597 -1.19 4.63 -54.21
CA LEU A 597 -2.34 5.05 -55.00
C LEU A 597 -2.00 6.37 -55.68
N ARG A 598 -2.37 6.50 -56.95
CA ARG A 598 -2.14 7.67 -57.79
C ARG A 598 -3.36 7.99 -58.63
N GLU A 599 -3.48 9.25 -59.02
CA GLU A 599 -4.33 9.66 -60.13
C GLU A 599 -3.70 9.20 -61.45
N LYS A 600 -4.50 8.65 -62.36
CA LYS A 600 -4.01 8.12 -63.64
C LYS A 600 -3.37 9.18 -64.52
N GLU A 601 -3.88 10.41 -64.46
CA GLU A 601 -3.32 11.57 -65.14
C GLU A 601 -1.97 12.02 -64.56
N ASN A 602 -1.66 11.66 -63.29
CA ASN A 602 -0.46 12.08 -62.58
C ASN A 602 0.25 10.90 -61.84
N PRO A 603 0.75 9.87 -62.56
CA PRO A 603 1.23 8.61 -61.96
C PRO A 603 2.49 8.78 -61.07
N THR A 604 3.20 9.90 -61.20
CA THR A 604 4.45 10.16 -60.45
C THR A 604 4.25 11.04 -59.22
N LYS A 605 3.08 11.66 -59.05
CA LYS A 605 2.80 12.61 -57.96
C LYS A 605 2.29 11.87 -56.72
N PRO A 606 2.89 12.06 -55.53
CA PRO A 606 2.36 11.49 -54.28
C PRO A 606 0.89 11.86 -54.05
N PHE A 607 0.06 10.86 -53.79
CA PHE A 607 -1.38 11.02 -53.55
C PHE A 607 -1.78 10.31 -52.25
N HIS A 608 -1.83 8.97 -52.24
CA HIS A 608 -2.06 8.17 -51.04
C HIS A 608 -1.13 6.95 -50.96
N THR A 609 -0.94 6.45 -49.74
CA THR A 609 -0.31 5.16 -49.47
C THR A 609 -1.33 4.17 -48.94
N ILE A 610 -1.25 2.92 -49.41
CA ILE A 610 -2.10 1.81 -49.00
C ILE A 610 -1.24 0.81 -48.24
N GLU A 611 -1.65 0.46 -47.01
CA GLU A 611 -1.06 -0.63 -46.23
C GLU A 611 -1.98 -1.86 -46.32
N LEU A 612 -1.41 -2.96 -46.81
CA LEU A 612 -2.09 -4.26 -46.88
C LEU A 612 -1.56 -5.22 -45.81
N HIS A 613 -2.47 -6.02 -45.27
CA HIS A 613 -2.17 -7.17 -44.43
C HIS A 613 -3.12 -8.32 -44.81
N ASN A 614 -2.60 -9.51 -45.10
CA ASN A 614 -3.38 -10.66 -45.57
C ASN A 614 -4.33 -10.34 -46.74
N ASN A 615 -3.88 -9.54 -47.72
CA ASN A 615 -4.70 -9.08 -48.84
C ASN A 615 -5.97 -8.30 -48.41
N GLU A 616 -5.92 -7.63 -47.27
CA GLU A 616 -6.95 -6.67 -46.85
C GLU A 616 -6.33 -5.29 -46.69
N ILE A 617 -7.08 -4.26 -47.10
CA ILE A 617 -6.69 -2.87 -46.90
C ILE A 617 -6.85 -2.52 -45.43
N VAL A 618 -5.72 -2.37 -44.72
CA VAL A 618 -5.71 -1.96 -43.32
C VAL A 618 -5.82 -0.43 -43.23
N GLN A 619 -5.07 0.27 -44.08
CA GLN A 619 -5.02 1.73 -44.08
C GLN A 619 -4.84 2.27 -45.51
N CYS A 620 -5.51 3.39 -45.80
CA CYS A 620 -5.24 4.22 -46.97
C CYS A 620 -5.21 5.69 -46.53
N TYR A 621 -4.05 6.33 -46.66
CA TYR A 621 -3.84 7.70 -46.17
C TYR A 621 -3.10 8.57 -47.18
N GLY A 622 -3.58 9.80 -47.32
CA GLY A 622 -2.93 10.87 -48.05
C GLY A 622 -2.17 11.80 -47.11
N LYS A 623 -1.87 13.01 -47.60
CA LYS A 623 -1.07 14.01 -46.88
C LYS A 623 -1.60 14.27 -45.46
N PHE A 624 -0.70 14.28 -44.47
CA PHE A 624 -1.01 14.44 -43.04
C PHE A 624 -1.98 13.38 -42.48
N ASN A 625 -1.87 12.12 -42.92
CA ASN A 625 -2.73 11.01 -42.49
C ASN A 625 -4.23 11.24 -42.78
N LYS A 626 -4.57 12.04 -43.79
CA LYS A 626 -5.96 12.32 -44.14
C LYS A 626 -6.56 11.18 -44.97
N LYS A 627 -7.76 10.74 -44.61
CA LYS A 627 -8.59 9.87 -45.46
C LYS A 627 -9.26 10.71 -46.54
N SER A 628 -9.45 10.13 -47.73
CA SER A 628 -10.15 10.79 -48.84
C SER A 628 -11.34 9.95 -49.27
N PRO A 629 -12.57 10.26 -48.84
CA PRO A 629 -13.76 9.48 -49.19
C PRO A 629 -13.98 9.31 -50.71
N GLN A 630 -13.45 10.23 -51.51
CA GLN A 630 -13.50 10.17 -52.97
C GLN A 630 -12.81 8.93 -53.57
N VAL A 631 -11.86 8.31 -52.86
CA VAL A 631 -11.19 7.08 -53.33
C VAL A 631 -11.86 5.81 -52.81
N ASP A 632 -12.83 5.90 -51.90
CA ASP A 632 -13.48 4.73 -51.30
C ASP A 632 -14.19 3.83 -52.33
N PRO A 633 -14.89 4.35 -53.37
CA PRO A 633 -15.47 3.50 -54.42
C PRO A 633 -14.40 2.70 -55.16
N PHE A 634 -13.27 3.35 -55.50
CA PHE A 634 -12.13 2.71 -56.15
C PHE A 634 -11.52 1.62 -55.26
N LEU A 635 -11.31 1.89 -53.97
CA LEU A 635 -10.75 0.90 -53.03
C LEU A 635 -11.68 -0.31 -52.87
N LYS A 636 -13.01 -0.13 -52.94
CA LYS A 636 -13.97 -1.24 -52.93
C LYS A 636 -13.86 -2.11 -54.17
N HIS A 637 -13.74 -1.51 -55.35
CA HIS A 637 -13.52 -2.26 -56.60
C HIS A 637 -12.19 -3.03 -56.54
N TYR A 638 -11.12 -2.37 -56.11
CA TYR A 638 -9.82 -3.01 -55.94
C TYR A 638 -9.84 -4.18 -54.93
N GLN A 639 -10.57 -4.03 -53.82
CA GLN A 639 -10.73 -5.11 -52.83
C GLN A 639 -11.45 -6.33 -53.44
N HIS A 640 -12.46 -6.10 -54.28
CA HIS A 640 -13.25 -7.16 -54.90
C HIS A 640 -12.50 -7.83 -56.08
N ASP A 641 -11.92 -7.04 -56.98
CA ASP A 641 -11.40 -7.54 -58.27
C ASP A 641 -9.95 -8.05 -58.19
N VAL A 642 -9.17 -7.58 -57.20
CA VAL A 642 -7.76 -7.95 -57.07
C VAL A 642 -7.51 -8.70 -55.76
N LEU A 643 -7.86 -8.10 -54.62
CA LEU A 643 -7.44 -8.62 -53.33
C LEU A 643 -8.17 -9.90 -52.89
N GLN A 644 -9.48 -9.98 -53.09
CA GLN A 644 -10.27 -11.19 -52.77
C GLN A 644 -9.87 -12.43 -53.59
N PRO A 645 -9.65 -12.34 -54.93
CA PRO A 645 -9.12 -13.45 -55.71
C PRO A 645 -7.75 -13.92 -55.22
N LEU A 646 -6.84 -13.00 -54.91
CA LEU A 646 -5.51 -13.32 -54.39
C LEU A 646 -5.59 -14.00 -53.02
N ALA A 647 -6.46 -13.53 -52.12
CA ALA A 647 -6.70 -14.18 -50.83
C ALA A 647 -7.17 -15.63 -50.99
N LYS A 648 -8.16 -15.87 -51.87
CA LYS A 648 -8.66 -17.24 -52.15
C LYS A 648 -7.59 -18.15 -52.74
N GLN A 649 -6.73 -17.64 -53.62
CA GLN A 649 -5.61 -18.41 -54.19
C GLN A 649 -4.57 -18.79 -53.13
N MET A 650 -4.28 -17.89 -52.19
CA MET A 650 -3.37 -18.17 -51.08
C MET A 650 -3.94 -19.18 -50.09
N ASP A 651 -5.24 -19.11 -49.77
CA ASP A 651 -5.91 -20.08 -48.90
C ASP A 651 -5.92 -21.48 -49.51
N LEU A 652 -6.13 -21.59 -50.84
CA LEU A 652 -6.06 -22.84 -51.58
C LEU A 652 -4.64 -23.43 -51.61
N ALA A 653 -3.62 -22.59 -51.76
CA ALA A 653 -2.22 -23.02 -51.76
C ALA A 653 -1.67 -23.37 -50.37
N ALA A 654 -2.26 -22.84 -49.29
CA ALA A 654 -1.92 -23.18 -47.91
C ALA A 654 -2.64 -24.46 -47.40
N ALA A 655 -3.72 -24.87 -48.08
CA ALA A 655 -4.48 -26.08 -47.78
C ALA A 655 -3.99 -27.33 -48.55
N SER A 656 -3.10 -27.15 -49.53
CA SER A 656 -2.38 -28.18 -50.30
C SER A 656 -0.95 -28.32 -49.82
#